data_AF-A0A370E0E7-F1
#
_entry.id   AF-A0A370E0E7-F1
#
_cell.length_a   1.000
_cell.length_b   1.000
_cell.length_c   1.000
_cell.angle_alpha   90.00
_cell.angle_beta   90.00
_cell.angle_gamma   90.00
#
_symmetry.space_group_name_H-M   'P 1'
#
loop_
_entity.id
_entity.type
_entity.pdbx_description
1 polymer ?
#
loop_
_entity_poly.entity_id
_entity_poly.type
_entity_poly.pdbx_seq_one_letter_code
_entity_poly.pdbx_strand_id
1 'polypeptide(L)'
;MSDKMVTIDGNEAAAHIAHLTNEVIAIYPITPASPMGEWSDEWSTCGIKNIWGTVPDVVEMQSEGGAAGAIHGALQAGSLSTSFTASQGLLLMIPNMYKIAGELTPTVLHVSARSLAAQALSIFGDHADVMACRGIGYAMLCSASVQEVADFALISQAATLEGRIPFIHFFDGFRTSHEVNKIARPNDDTVRAMIDNELVTAHRQRAMSPDHPVIRGTSQNPDVYFQGRESVNPFYERLPLIVQGWMERFAELTGRHYRLFEYVGAEEPERLILLMGSGIGAAEETVEHLAARGEAVGLVKVRLFRPFDPEIMLQAIPQTVRKIAVLDRTKEPGSDGEPLYKDVLNAFAQAFSQGERETLPRIIGGRHGLSSKEFTPAMVKGIFDELSQDSPKHPFTVGIFDDVSHSSLAWDPTFRPDAAEGVTGCVFYGLGADGTVSANKNSIKIIGEQTDNFAQGHFQYDSKKSGAVTVSHLRFGPAPIRSTYLIGDNEANFVACHQPIFLDRYDMLDKAAQSGVFLLNSPKPPAQVWQTLPRRMQQQIIDKDLTFYVIDAYRIADETGMGRRINTIMQTCFFAIAGIIDQEKAIELIKQAVKKTYGRKGKRLLERNFQAIDAALAGLHQVEIPSAADSTFERPPPVPDFAPKFVQQVTAPIIAGRGDEIPVSLMPTDGTWPLGTAAFEKRNIALQLPKWEDDICTHCGKCPLVCPHGAIRSKVFTEGELAAAPDSFLSANVKGGGFEKGLKISYQVAPDDCTGCGLCVDICPIRDKQNPKRKALNMTGDQAYHEQERANWDFFLGLPEYDRSKLKKTTLKGAMIMQPLFEFSGACVGCGETPYVKLATQLFGDRMLVANATGCSSIYGGNLPTTPYTTNPEGRGPTWSNSLFEDNAEFGLGMRVAIDKQADHARELLQTLRYEIGSELADALLEADQHDEAVIFEQRDRVKTLKEKLQKIDTTEARCLESIAETLVKKSVWLIGGDGWAYDIGYGGLDHVLSTGRNVNILLLDTEVYSNTGGQTSKATPLGAVAKFSAGGKATNKKDLALMAMAYENVYVAQVAYGAKDIQTLRTFLEAESYDGPSLIIAYSPCIAHGVDLSNNHRQQDLAVASGHWPLFRYDPRKTERGENPLKMDSKEPSIPYRDFASTETRFSVLQRIDPAASERFMRTAQQQVKSRFTLYQQLASLAVAKAEEKPEK
;
A
#
# COMPACT_ATOMS: atom_id res chain seq x y z
N MET A 1 27.20 -10.89 -31.18
CA MET A 1 26.00 -11.75 -31.08
C MET A 1 24.88 -10.85 -30.58
N SER A 2 23.70 -10.82 -31.22
CA SER A 2 22.70 -9.79 -30.93
C SER A 2 21.95 -10.07 -29.62
N ASP A 3 21.76 -9.04 -28.80
CA ASP A 3 20.95 -9.10 -27.58
C ASP A 3 19.50 -9.53 -27.87
N LYS A 4 18.91 -10.25 -26.92
CA LYS A 4 17.53 -10.72 -27.04
C LYS A 4 16.56 -9.62 -26.61
N MET A 5 15.64 -9.25 -27.50
CA MET A 5 14.54 -8.35 -27.15
C MET A 5 13.55 -9.05 -26.22
N VAL A 6 13.19 -8.41 -25.10
CA VAL A 6 12.23 -8.90 -24.11
C VAL A 6 11.32 -7.77 -23.63
N THR A 7 10.13 -8.09 -23.15
CA THR A 7 9.18 -7.11 -22.62
C THR A 7 8.98 -7.32 -21.12
N ILE A 8 9.71 -6.53 -20.32
CA ILE A 8 9.82 -6.67 -18.86
C ILE A 8 9.78 -5.29 -18.18
N ASP A 9 9.63 -5.26 -16.86
CA ASP A 9 9.71 -4.03 -16.07
C ASP A 9 11.11 -3.79 -15.47
N GLY A 10 11.32 -2.59 -14.90
CA GLY A 10 12.60 -2.23 -14.28
C GLY A 10 13.00 -3.16 -13.13
N ASN A 11 12.04 -3.62 -12.33
CA ASN A 11 12.33 -4.57 -11.26
C ASN A 11 12.83 -5.93 -11.80
N GLU A 12 12.15 -6.51 -12.79
CA GLU A 12 12.59 -7.76 -13.43
C GLU A 12 13.97 -7.60 -14.08
N ALA A 13 14.23 -6.44 -14.72
CA ALA A 13 15.52 -6.11 -15.33
C ALA A 13 16.67 -6.07 -14.30
N ALA A 14 16.49 -5.38 -13.17
CA ALA A 14 17.50 -5.31 -12.11
C ALA A 14 17.72 -6.66 -11.44
N ALA A 15 16.63 -7.36 -11.07
CA ALA A 15 16.69 -8.66 -10.43
C ALA A 15 17.43 -9.69 -11.28
N HIS A 16 17.23 -9.67 -12.60
CA HIS A 16 17.87 -10.60 -13.52
C HIS A 16 19.41 -10.52 -13.44
N ILE A 17 19.96 -9.31 -13.47
CA ILE A 17 21.40 -9.12 -13.34
C ILE A 17 21.87 -9.49 -11.93
N ALA A 18 21.18 -8.98 -10.90
CA ALA A 18 21.51 -9.26 -9.50
C ALA A 18 21.58 -10.77 -9.21
N HIS A 19 20.64 -11.54 -9.74
CA HIS A 19 20.59 -13.01 -9.63
C HIS A 19 21.76 -13.70 -10.34
N LEU A 20 22.12 -13.21 -11.53
CA LEU A 20 23.21 -13.80 -12.31
C LEU A 20 24.59 -13.51 -11.71
N THR A 21 24.76 -12.42 -10.97
CA THR A 21 26.07 -11.93 -10.51
C THR A 21 26.30 -12.02 -9.01
N ASN A 22 25.39 -12.65 -8.24
CA ASN A 22 25.55 -12.81 -6.79
C ASN A 22 25.33 -14.26 -6.34
N GLU A 23 25.85 -14.56 -5.14
CA GLU A 23 25.75 -15.86 -4.48
C GLU A 23 24.72 -15.81 -3.34
N VAL A 24 24.60 -14.66 -2.66
CA VAL A 24 23.67 -14.42 -1.55
C VAL A 24 22.82 -13.19 -1.84
N ILE A 25 21.52 -13.29 -1.59
CA ILE A 25 20.56 -12.21 -1.78
C ILE A 25 19.73 -12.09 -0.50
N ALA A 26 20.10 -11.18 0.39
CA ALA A 26 19.35 -10.95 1.63
C ALA A 26 18.30 -9.86 1.41
N ILE A 27 17.06 -10.12 1.78
CA ILE A 27 15.91 -9.29 1.39
C ILE A 27 14.95 -9.02 2.54
N TYR A 28 14.15 -7.97 2.37
CA TYR A 28 12.94 -7.70 3.12
C TYR A 28 11.95 -6.97 2.20
N PRO A 29 10.63 -7.24 2.27
CA PRO A 29 9.69 -6.66 1.31
C PRO A 29 9.31 -5.23 1.65
N ILE A 30 9.59 -4.32 0.71
CA ILE A 30 9.06 -2.96 0.70
C ILE A 30 8.66 -2.53 -0.71
N THR A 31 7.43 -2.03 -0.88
CA THR A 31 6.97 -1.46 -2.17
C THR A 31 7.77 -0.19 -2.48
N PRO A 32 8.19 0.07 -3.75
CA PRO A 32 7.99 -0.74 -4.95
C PRO A 32 9.17 -1.70 -5.29
N ALA A 33 10.07 -2.00 -4.35
CA ALA A 33 11.24 -2.85 -4.56
C ALA A 33 10.98 -4.37 -4.39
N SER A 34 9.90 -4.75 -3.68
CA SER A 34 9.58 -6.16 -3.39
C SER A 34 9.64 -7.10 -4.60
N PRO A 35 9.15 -6.73 -5.81
CA PRO A 35 9.18 -7.63 -6.96
C PRO A 35 10.58 -8.12 -7.33
N MET A 36 11.65 -7.36 -7.05
CA MET A 36 13.01 -7.81 -7.33
C MET A 36 13.39 -9.06 -6.52
N GLY A 37 13.13 -9.03 -5.21
CA GLY A 37 13.36 -10.18 -4.34
C GLY A 37 12.46 -11.37 -4.71
N GLU A 38 11.24 -11.09 -5.18
CA GLU A 38 10.28 -12.13 -5.56
C GLU A 38 10.75 -12.90 -6.80
N TRP A 39 11.30 -12.19 -7.78
CA TRP A 39 11.89 -12.81 -8.96
C TRP A 39 13.10 -13.67 -8.60
N SER A 40 14.01 -13.16 -7.77
CA SER A 40 15.17 -13.92 -7.29
C SER A 40 14.76 -15.20 -6.55
N ASP A 41 13.78 -15.13 -5.63
CA ASP A 41 13.27 -16.31 -4.91
C ASP A 41 12.65 -17.35 -5.87
N GLU A 42 11.83 -16.90 -6.83
CA GLU A 42 11.21 -17.78 -7.81
C GLU A 42 12.26 -18.47 -8.68
N TRP A 43 13.27 -17.74 -9.16
CA TRP A 43 14.36 -18.29 -9.97
C TRP A 43 15.24 -19.24 -9.18
N SER A 44 15.58 -18.92 -7.92
CA SER A 44 16.34 -19.84 -7.05
C SER A 44 15.55 -21.11 -6.77
N THR A 45 14.25 -21.02 -6.50
CA THR A 45 13.37 -22.19 -6.32
C THR A 45 13.28 -23.03 -7.59
N CYS A 46 13.32 -22.41 -8.77
CA CYS A 46 13.37 -23.11 -10.06
C CYS A 46 14.76 -23.68 -10.42
N GLY A 47 15.78 -23.48 -9.57
CA GLY A 47 17.14 -23.94 -9.80
C GLY A 47 17.89 -23.18 -10.89
N ILE A 48 17.48 -21.93 -11.18
CA ILE A 48 18.18 -21.06 -12.13
C ILE A 48 19.52 -20.66 -11.52
N LYS A 49 20.59 -20.98 -12.24
CA LYS A 49 21.97 -20.79 -11.79
C LYS A 49 22.49 -19.39 -12.14
N ASN A 50 23.39 -18.89 -11.31
CA ASN A 50 24.21 -17.71 -11.60
C ASN A 50 25.35 -18.04 -12.58
N ILE A 51 26.19 -17.06 -12.90
CA ILE A 51 27.30 -17.25 -13.85
C ILE A 51 28.36 -18.25 -13.38
N TRP A 52 28.45 -18.58 -12.08
CA TRP A 52 29.36 -19.60 -11.56
C TRP A 52 28.74 -21.00 -11.48
N GLY A 53 27.50 -21.17 -11.95
CA GLY A 53 26.85 -22.48 -12.03
C GLY A 53 26.24 -22.97 -10.71
N THR A 54 26.16 -22.11 -9.70
CA THR A 54 25.43 -22.35 -8.45
C THR A 54 24.10 -21.60 -8.44
N VAL A 55 23.17 -22.01 -7.59
CA VAL A 55 21.89 -21.31 -7.39
C VAL A 55 22.08 -20.27 -6.28
N PRO A 56 21.76 -18.99 -6.48
CA PRO A 56 21.82 -17.98 -5.42
C PRO A 56 20.94 -18.34 -4.23
N ASP A 57 21.42 -18.07 -3.01
CA ASP A 57 20.64 -18.25 -1.79
C ASP A 57 19.88 -16.97 -1.45
N VAL A 58 18.55 -17.06 -1.39
CA VAL A 58 17.67 -15.92 -1.09
C VAL A 58 17.19 -16.03 0.34
N VAL A 59 17.55 -15.04 1.17
CA VAL A 59 17.30 -15.08 2.60
C VAL A 59 16.45 -13.88 3.02
N GLU A 60 15.23 -14.15 3.46
CA GLU A 60 14.36 -13.15 4.06
C GLU A 60 14.75 -12.88 5.53
N MET A 61 14.95 -11.60 5.86
CA MET A 61 15.24 -11.15 7.22
C MET A 61 13.99 -10.61 7.92
N GLN A 62 14.09 -10.23 9.20
CA GLN A 62 12.97 -9.63 9.96
C GLN A 62 12.74 -8.15 9.64
N SER A 63 13.72 -7.47 9.05
CA SER A 63 13.68 -6.07 8.63
C SER A 63 14.82 -5.78 7.66
N GLU A 64 14.78 -4.64 6.98
CA GLU A 64 15.87 -4.17 6.12
C GLU A 64 17.17 -3.94 6.90
N GLY A 65 17.09 -3.52 8.16
CA GLY A 65 18.27 -3.43 9.04
C GLY A 65 18.92 -4.80 9.26
N GLY A 66 18.10 -5.86 9.38
CA GLY A 66 18.57 -7.24 9.41
C GLY A 66 19.18 -7.69 8.08
N ALA A 67 18.56 -7.34 6.94
CA ALA A 67 19.08 -7.64 5.61
C ALA A 67 20.45 -6.98 5.35
N ALA A 68 20.61 -5.73 5.74
CA ALA A 68 21.90 -5.03 5.63
C ALA A 68 22.99 -5.68 6.50
N GLY A 69 22.64 -6.12 7.71
CA GLY A 69 23.56 -6.86 8.58
C GLY A 69 23.95 -8.24 8.02
N ALA A 70 22.98 -8.96 7.45
CA ALA A 70 23.22 -10.26 6.81
C ALA A 70 24.15 -10.13 5.59
N ILE A 71 23.94 -9.12 4.74
CA ILE A 71 24.82 -8.82 3.60
C ILE A 71 26.21 -8.44 4.07
N HIS A 72 26.31 -7.56 5.07
CA HIS A 72 27.60 -7.20 5.64
C HIS A 72 28.36 -8.45 6.09
N GLY A 73 27.73 -9.37 6.82
CA GLY A 73 28.34 -10.65 7.23
C GLY A 73 28.74 -11.54 6.05
N ALA A 74 27.87 -11.71 5.05
CA ALA A 74 28.12 -12.54 3.87
C ALA A 74 29.31 -12.02 3.03
N LEU A 75 29.39 -10.69 2.87
CA LEU A 75 30.50 -10.04 2.18
C LEU A 75 31.82 -10.21 2.94
N GLN A 76 31.82 -10.09 4.27
CA GLN A 76 33.01 -10.34 5.10
C GLN A 76 33.48 -11.79 5.03
N ALA A 77 32.55 -12.74 4.81
CA ALA A 77 32.86 -14.15 4.57
C ALA A 77 33.27 -14.45 3.10
N GLY A 78 33.36 -13.43 2.24
CA GLY A 78 33.87 -13.56 0.87
C GLY A 78 32.83 -13.91 -0.20
N SER A 79 31.55 -13.95 0.15
CA SER A 79 30.47 -14.17 -0.84
C SER A 79 30.13 -12.88 -1.57
N LEU A 80 29.77 -12.98 -2.85
CA LEU A 80 29.16 -11.85 -3.58
C LEU A 80 27.70 -11.74 -3.18
N SER A 81 27.32 -10.58 -2.65
CA SER A 81 26.03 -10.39 -2.00
C SER A 81 25.34 -9.09 -2.42
N THR A 82 24.01 -9.09 -2.48
CA THR A 82 23.17 -7.94 -2.88
C THR A 82 21.87 -7.86 -2.08
N SER A 83 21.18 -6.71 -2.16
CA SER A 83 19.82 -6.49 -1.63
C SER A 83 18.97 -5.64 -2.56
N PHE A 84 17.67 -5.63 -2.26
CA PHE A 84 16.65 -4.80 -2.88
C PHE A 84 15.91 -4.01 -1.80
N THR A 85 15.80 -2.68 -1.93
CA THR A 85 15.13 -1.85 -0.91
C THR A 85 14.59 -0.53 -1.49
N ALA A 86 13.89 0.26 -0.67
CA ALA A 86 13.37 1.59 -0.98
C ALA A 86 13.00 2.34 0.31
N SER A 87 12.89 3.67 0.28
CA SER A 87 12.24 4.50 1.30
C SER A 87 12.72 4.19 2.74
N GLN A 88 11.78 3.96 3.67
CA GLN A 88 12.03 3.61 5.06
C GLN A 88 13.00 2.43 5.20
N GLY A 89 12.88 1.44 4.31
CA GLY A 89 13.75 0.28 4.28
C GLY A 89 15.21 0.66 4.06
N LEU A 90 15.49 1.59 3.15
CA LEU A 90 16.85 2.09 2.92
C LEU A 90 17.39 2.83 4.14
N LEU A 91 16.55 3.61 4.85
CA LEU A 91 16.96 4.29 6.09
C LEU A 91 17.45 3.31 7.16
N LEU A 92 16.76 2.16 7.30
CA LEU A 92 17.16 1.11 8.25
C LEU A 92 18.50 0.43 7.88
N MET A 93 18.95 0.54 6.62
CA MET A 93 20.23 -0.01 6.17
C MET A 93 21.44 0.90 6.45
N ILE A 94 21.21 2.22 6.64
CA ILE A 94 22.28 3.24 6.76
C ILE A 94 23.40 2.84 7.74
N PRO A 95 23.13 2.32 8.96
CA PRO A 95 24.20 1.97 9.90
C PRO A 95 25.18 0.93 9.33
N ASN A 96 24.68 -0.09 8.63
CA ASN A 96 25.53 -1.10 8.00
C ASN A 96 26.18 -0.60 6.71
N MET A 97 25.54 0.32 5.98
CA MET A 97 26.15 0.90 4.78
C MET A 97 27.44 1.67 5.12
N TYR A 98 27.49 2.44 6.22
CA TYR A 98 28.75 3.05 6.67
C TYR A 98 29.86 2.02 6.89
N LYS A 99 29.52 0.85 7.45
CA LYS A 99 30.47 -0.24 7.69
C LYS A 99 30.96 -0.87 6.39
N ILE A 100 30.06 -1.22 5.49
CA ILE A 100 30.41 -1.85 4.21
C ILE A 100 31.29 -0.92 3.35
N ALA A 101 30.96 0.38 3.30
CA ALA A 101 31.77 1.37 2.58
C ALA A 101 33.13 1.62 3.25
N GLY A 102 33.17 1.76 4.58
CA GLY A 102 34.40 1.95 5.34
C GLY A 102 35.35 0.75 5.26
N GLU A 103 34.83 -0.44 5.01
CA GLU A 103 35.60 -1.67 4.86
C GLU A 103 35.96 -1.99 3.39
N LEU A 104 35.67 -1.07 2.46
CA LEU A 104 36.01 -1.18 1.03
C LEU A 104 35.62 -2.55 0.45
N THR A 105 34.35 -2.87 0.61
CA THR A 105 33.78 -4.18 0.27
C THR A 105 32.77 -4.05 -0.88
N PRO A 106 32.99 -4.78 -2.00
CA PRO A 106 32.18 -4.65 -3.20
C PRO A 106 30.77 -5.24 -3.02
N THR A 107 29.74 -4.45 -3.33
CA THR A 107 28.34 -4.88 -3.37
C THR A 107 27.51 -3.84 -4.10
N VAL A 108 26.37 -4.24 -4.64
CA VAL A 108 25.37 -3.35 -5.22
C VAL A 108 24.06 -3.52 -4.49
N LEU A 109 23.51 -2.42 -3.98
CA LEU A 109 22.13 -2.34 -3.50
C LEU A 109 21.28 -1.74 -4.62
N HIS A 110 20.23 -2.46 -5.01
CA HIS A 110 19.30 -1.96 -6.03
C HIS A 110 18.10 -1.30 -5.36
N VAL A 111 17.89 -0.02 -5.66
CA VAL A 111 16.90 0.81 -4.98
C VAL A 111 15.86 1.32 -5.97
N SER A 112 14.60 0.93 -5.76
CA SER A 112 13.47 1.60 -6.42
C SER A 112 13.12 2.86 -5.64
N ALA A 113 13.80 3.97 -5.94
CA ALA A 113 13.79 5.21 -5.16
C ALA A 113 12.35 5.70 -4.90
N ARG A 114 12.04 5.97 -3.65
CA ARG A 114 10.68 6.22 -3.13
C ARG A 114 10.70 7.30 -2.05
N SER A 115 9.62 8.09 -2.00
CA SER A 115 9.37 9.09 -0.96
C SER A 115 9.52 8.54 0.46
N LEU A 116 10.08 9.36 1.34
CA LEU A 116 10.08 9.10 2.78
C LEU A 116 8.74 9.53 3.40
N ALA A 117 8.27 8.81 4.42
CA ALA A 117 7.13 9.20 5.22
C ALA A 117 7.49 10.45 6.06
N ALA A 118 6.77 11.55 5.82
CA ALA A 118 6.93 12.81 6.53
C ALA A 118 5.59 13.25 7.16
N GLN A 119 4.85 14.18 6.53
CA GLN A 119 3.48 14.50 6.92
C GLN A 119 2.47 13.39 6.56
N ALA A 120 2.86 12.51 5.64
CA ALA A 120 2.11 11.34 5.23
C ALA A 120 3.06 10.27 4.66
N LEU A 121 2.61 9.01 4.67
CA LEU A 121 3.24 7.93 3.92
C LEU A 121 2.97 8.12 2.42
N SER A 122 3.99 7.91 1.58
CA SER A 122 3.79 7.66 0.16
C SER A 122 4.55 6.41 -0.28
N ILE A 123 3.92 5.60 -1.14
CA ILE A 123 4.57 4.45 -1.79
C ILE A 123 5.30 4.84 -3.08
N PHE A 124 5.09 6.06 -3.56
CA PHE A 124 5.46 6.49 -4.90
C PHE A 124 6.88 7.05 -4.98
N GLY A 125 7.39 7.16 -6.21
CA GLY A 125 8.79 7.41 -6.51
C GLY A 125 9.23 8.86 -6.42
N ASP A 126 10.27 9.11 -5.65
CA ASP A 126 11.15 10.28 -5.71
C ASP A 126 12.53 9.90 -5.12
N HIS A 127 13.45 10.84 -4.98
CA HIS A 127 14.84 10.57 -4.55
C HIS A 127 15.09 10.86 -3.06
N ALA A 128 14.07 11.09 -2.24
CA ALA A 128 14.25 11.45 -0.84
C ALA A 128 15.08 10.41 -0.05
N ASP A 129 14.86 9.13 -0.33
CA ASP A 129 15.53 8.01 0.31
C ASP A 129 17.01 7.89 -0.07
N VAL A 130 17.33 7.91 -1.36
CA VAL A 130 18.71 7.85 -1.85
C VAL A 130 19.49 9.10 -1.48
N MET A 131 18.85 10.27 -1.43
CA MET A 131 19.50 11.52 -1.01
C MET A 131 19.81 11.56 0.49
N ALA A 132 19.08 10.81 1.32
CA ALA A 132 19.42 10.59 2.74
C ALA A 132 20.72 9.75 2.90
N CYS A 133 21.13 9.04 1.84
CA CYS A 133 22.32 8.19 1.82
C CYS A 133 23.57 8.85 1.20
N ARG A 134 23.48 10.07 0.68
CA ARG A 134 24.57 10.67 -0.14
C ARG A 134 25.90 10.90 0.59
N GLY A 135 25.89 10.90 1.93
CA GLY A 135 27.07 11.16 2.78
C GLY A 135 27.72 9.91 3.38
N ILE A 136 27.27 8.71 3.01
CA ILE A 136 27.67 7.47 3.71
C ILE A 136 28.87 6.74 3.09
N GLY A 137 29.31 7.16 1.89
CA GLY A 137 30.43 6.54 1.16
C GLY A 137 30.04 5.49 0.10
N TYR A 138 28.75 5.33 -0.21
CA TYR A 138 28.36 4.53 -1.37
C TYR A 138 28.49 5.35 -2.66
N ALA A 139 28.89 4.70 -3.75
CA ALA A 139 28.69 5.24 -5.09
C ALA A 139 27.21 5.22 -5.44
N MET A 140 26.74 6.16 -6.25
CA MET A 140 25.31 6.30 -6.59
C MET A 140 25.17 6.42 -8.10
N LEU A 141 24.61 5.39 -8.73
CA LEU A 141 24.41 5.30 -10.18
C LEU A 141 22.90 5.28 -10.48
N CYS A 142 22.42 6.27 -11.23
CA CYS A 142 21.02 6.52 -11.52
C CYS A 142 20.63 6.06 -12.93
N SER A 143 19.60 5.21 -13.03
CA SER A 143 19.01 4.78 -14.30
C SER A 143 17.71 5.54 -14.59
N ALA A 144 17.57 6.05 -15.81
CA ALA A 144 16.41 6.83 -16.27
C ALA A 144 15.34 6.00 -17.00
N SER A 145 15.66 4.77 -17.42
CA SER A 145 14.74 3.91 -18.17
C SER A 145 14.92 2.44 -17.81
N VAL A 146 13.96 1.59 -18.18
CA VAL A 146 14.04 0.13 -17.96
C VAL A 146 15.26 -0.49 -18.67
N GLN A 147 15.66 0.03 -19.83
CA GLN A 147 16.87 -0.40 -20.53
C GLN A 147 18.12 -0.07 -19.70
N GLU A 148 18.23 1.18 -19.23
CA GLU A 148 19.35 1.60 -18.39
C GLU A 148 19.40 0.83 -17.07
N VAL A 149 18.25 0.43 -16.50
CA VAL A 149 18.22 -0.42 -15.29
C VAL A 149 18.94 -1.75 -15.52
N ALA A 150 18.70 -2.43 -16.65
CA ALA A 150 19.41 -3.67 -16.97
C ALA A 150 20.92 -3.44 -17.14
N ASP A 151 21.28 -2.38 -17.84
CA ASP A 151 22.66 -2.11 -18.23
C ASP A 151 23.49 -1.62 -17.03
N PHE A 152 22.94 -0.70 -16.22
CA PHE A 152 23.61 -0.11 -15.05
C PHE A 152 23.64 -1.06 -13.85
N ALA A 153 22.72 -2.00 -13.74
CA ALA A 153 22.87 -3.10 -12.79
C ALA A 153 24.15 -3.90 -13.06
N LEU A 154 24.48 -4.15 -14.33
CA LEU A 154 25.70 -4.90 -14.70
C LEU A 154 26.96 -4.03 -14.59
N ILE A 155 26.91 -2.79 -15.06
CA ILE A 155 28.03 -1.85 -14.98
C ILE A 155 28.42 -1.57 -13.52
N SER A 156 27.44 -1.33 -12.63
CA SER A 156 27.74 -1.12 -11.21
C SER A 156 28.32 -2.36 -10.54
N GLN A 157 27.88 -3.56 -10.92
CA GLN A 157 28.45 -4.82 -10.40
C GLN A 157 29.90 -5.02 -10.83
N ALA A 158 30.25 -4.69 -12.08
CA ALA A 158 31.62 -4.77 -12.56
C ALA A 158 32.51 -3.70 -11.89
N ALA A 159 32.04 -2.44 -11.86
CA ALA A 159 32.78 -1.32 -11.29
C ALA A 159 33.00 -1.46 -9.77
N THR A 160 32.03 -2.01 -9.02
CA THR A 160 32.20 -2.22 -7.57
C THR A 160 33.32 -3.22 -7.28
N LEU A 161 33.48 -4.27 -8.08
CA LEU A 161 34.54 -5.26 -7.90
C LEU A 161 35.94 -4.67 -8.08
N GLU A 162 36.12 -3.81 -9.08
CA GLU A 162 37.40 -3.15 -9.36
C GLU A 162 37.69 -2.02 -8.36
N GLY A 163 36.71 -1.13 -8.19
CA GLY A 163 36.85 0.04 -7.33
C GLY A 163 36.78 -0.25 -5.84
N ARG A 164 36.25 -1.43 -5.46
CA ARG A 164 35.96 -1.86 -4.08
C ARG A 164 34.97 -0.96 -3.30
N ILE A 165 34.41 0.04 -3.96
CA ILE A 165 33.39 0.92 -3.38
C ILE A 165 32.01 0.29 -3.64
N PRO A 166 31.16 0.14 -2.62
CA PRO A 166 29.82 -0.38 -2.80
C PRO A 166 28.91 0.65 -3.50
N PHE A 167 27.92 0.16 -4.26
CA PHE A 167 27.02 0.98 -5.07
C PHE A 167 25.59 0.95 -4.57
N ILE A 168 24.93 2.11 -4.64
CA ILE A 168 23.48 2.24 -4.76
C ILE A 168 23.20 2.39 -6.26
N HIS A 169 22.69 1.34 -6.90
CA HIS A 169 22.09 1.46 -8.23
C HIS A 169 20.61 1.77 -8.03
N PHE A 170 20.17 2.97 -8.41
CA PHE A 170 18.79 3.40 -8.18
C PHE A 170 18.08 3.84 -9.45
N PHE A 171 16.75 3.70 -9.40
CA PHE A 171 15.82 4.07 -10.45
C PHE A 171 14.47 4.41 -9.84
N ASP A 172 13.70 5.24 -10.53
CA ASP A 172 12.50 5.84 -9.95
C ASP A 172 11.41 4.81 -9.68
N GLY A 173 10.96 4.74 -8.42
CA GLY A 173 9.89 3.87 -7.97
C GLY A 173 8.60 4.11 -8.75
N PHE A 174 7.93 3.03 -9.16
CA PHE A 174 6.79 3.00 -10.08
C PHE A 174 7.09 3.51 -11.49
N ARG A 175 7.59 4.74 -11.64
CA ARG A 175 7.80 5.39 -12.93
C ARG A 175 8.78 4.64 -13.83
N THR A 176 9.79 3.99 -13.25
CA THR A 176 10.70 3.08 -13.96
C THR A 176 10.56 1.64 -13.45
N SER A 177 10.43 1.45 -12.13
CA SER A 177 10.43 0.08 -11.57
C SER A 177 9.24 -0.78 -12.00
N HIS A 178 8.09 -0.16 -12.34
CA HIS A 178 6.87 -0.84 -12.77
C HIS A 178 6.44 -0.50 -14.21
N GLU A 179 7.22 0.33 -14.91
CA GLU A 179 7.02 0.56 -16.34
C GLU A 179 7.48 -0.68 -17.10
N VAL A 180 6.62 -1.21 -17.97
CA VAL A 180 6.91 -2.39 -18.78
C VAL A 180 7.38 -1.94 -20.15
N ASN A 181 8.62 -2.24 -20.53
CA ASN A 181 9.20 -1.80 -21.81
C ASN A 181 9.74 -2.99 -22.59
N LYS A 182 9.72 -2.88 -23.93
CA LYS A 182 10.52 -3.73 -24.81
C LYS A 182 11.99 -3.25 -24.77
N ILE A 183 12.89 -4.08 -24.22
CA ILE A 183 14.31 -3.76 -24.03
C ILE A 183 15.22 -4.81 -24.68
N ALA A 184 16.46 -4.44 -24.98
CA ALA A 184 17.54 -5.34 -25.33
C ALA A 184 18.22 -5.84 -24.05
N ARG A 185 17.89 -7.06 -23.61
CA ARG A 185 18.44 -7.62 -22.37
C ARG A 185 19.87 -8.11 -22.58
N PRO A 186 20.84 -7.74 -21.70
CA PRO A 186 22.17 -8.33 -21.72
C PRO A 186 22.10 -9.86 -21.67
N ASN A 187 22.73 -10.51 -22.64
CA ASN A 187 22.81 -11.97 -22.68
C ASN A 187 23.88 -12.50 -21.69
N ASP A 188 23.82 -13.79 -21.37
CA ASP A 188 24.72 -14.42 -20.39
C ASP A 188 26.20 -14.28 -20.75
N ASP A 189 26.56 -14.27 -22.04
CA ASP A 189 27.96 -14.10 -22.48
C ASP A 189 28.45 -12.67 -22.21
N THR A 190 27.60 -11.67 -22.45
CA THR A 190 27.87 -10.27 -22.07
C THR A 190 28.04 -10.14 -20.57
N VAL A 191 27.15 -10.76 -19.78
CA VAL A 191 27.26 -10.74 -18.30
C VAL A 191 28.57 -11.38 -17.85
N ARG A 192 28.95 -12.54 -18.40
CA ARG A 192 30.23 -13.19 -18.10
C ARG A 192 31.44 -12.34 -18.50
N ALA A 193 31.38 -11.69 -19.66
CA ALA A 193 32.47 -10.84 -20.16
C ALA A 193 32.65 -9.54 -19.36
N MET A 194 31.61 -9.11 -18.63
CA MET A 194 31.65 -7.94 -17.75
C MET A 194 32.14 -8.26 -16.33
N ILE A 195 32.15 -9.53 -15.90
CA ILE A 195 32.58 -9.91 -14.55
C ILE A 195 33.97 -10.54 -14.58
N ASP A 196 34.96 -9.81 -14.06
CA ASP A 196 36.34 -10.28 -13.96
C ASP A 196 36.53 -11.26 -12.78
N ASN A 197 36.88 -12.51 -13.09
CA ASN A 197 37.11 -13.55 -12.09
C ASN A 197 38.37 -13.32 -11.23
N GLU A 198 39.35 -12.54 -11.68
CA GLU A 198 40.50 -12.16 -10.87
C GLU A 198 40.05 -11.21 -9.75
N LEU A 199 39.17 -10.25 -10.05
CA LEU A 199 38.60 -9.35 -9.05
C LEU A 199 37.71 -10.08 -8.04
N VAL A 200 36.92 -11.05 -8.51
CA VAL A 200 36.13 -11.94 -7.63
C VAL A 200 37.05 -12.76 -6.71
N THR A 201 38.14 -13.30 -7.25
CA THR A 201 39.14 -14.03 -6.46
C THR A 201 39.80 -13.12 -5.44
N ALA A 202 40.14 -11.87 -5.81
CA ALA A 202 40.71 -10.89 -4.90
C ALA A 202 39.74 -10.52 -3.77
N HIS A 203 38.43 -10.44 -4.04
CA HIS A 203 37.40 -10.28 -2.99
C HIS A 203 37.43 -11.45 -2.00
N ARG A 204 37.42 -12.69 -2.50
CA ARG A 204 37.47 -13.90 -1.67
C ARG A 204 38.76 -14.00 -0.84
N GLN A 205 39.90 -13.60 -1.39
CA GLN A 205 41.18 -13.57 -0.65
C GLN A 205 41.20 -12.58 0.52
N ARG A 206 40.31 -11.58 0.51
CA ARG A 206 40.12 -10.64 1.63
C ARG A 206 39.09 -11.12 2.65
N ALA A 207 38.48 -12.29 2.47
CA ALA A 207 37.48 -12.80 3.40
C ALA A 207 38.06 -13.09 4.80
N MET A 208 37.21 -13.01 5.81
CA MET A 208 37.52 -13.53 7.14
C MET A 208 37.49 -15.07 7.10
N SER A 209 38.61 -15.71 7.42
CA SER A 209 38.71 -17.17 7.57
C SER A 209 39.61 -17.53 8.74
N PRO A 210 39.28 -18.55 9.55
CA PRO A 210 40.18 -19.09 10.56
C PRO A 210 41.53 -19.59 9.99
N ASP A 211 41.58 -19.94 8.71
CA ASP A 211 42.81 -20.41 8.05
C ASP A 211 43.79 -19.25 7.73
N HIS A 212 43.28 -18.03 7.65
CA HIS A 212 44.04 -16.79 7.46
C HIS A 212 43.39 -15.64 8.25
N PRO A 213 43.44 -15.69 9.59
CA PRO A 213 42.60 -14.86 10.44
C PRO A 213 43.01 -13.39 10.38
N VAL A 214 42.00 -12.51 10.39
CA VAL A 214 42.15 -11.05 10.45
C VAL A 214 41.15 -10.48 11.45
N ILE A 215 41.40 -9.27 11.92
CA ILE A 215 40.46 -8.49 12.75
C ILE A 215 39.94 -7.29 11.95
N ARG A 216 38.64 -6.99 12.07
CA ARG A 216 37.95 -5.85 11.42
C ARG A 216 36.96 -5.23 12.38
N GLY A 217 36.59 -3.97 12.11
CA GLY A 217 35.67 -3.23 12.97
C GLY A 217 36.22 -2.94 14.37
N THR A 218 37.51 -2.64 14.47
CA THR A 218 38.14 -2.30 15.76
C THR A 218 37.59 -0.99 16.33
N SER A 219 37.70 -0.85 17.65
CA SER A 219 37.51 0.44 18.32
C SER A 219 38.79 1.26 18.21
N GLN A 220 38.68 2.50 17.75
CA GLN A 220 39.82 3.39 17.50
C GLN A 220 39.70 4.67 18.33
N ASN A 221 40.82 5.12 18.89
CA ASN A 221 40.93 6.40 19.58
C ASN A 221 41.16 7.55 18.57
N PRO A 222 41.07 8.82 19.00
CA PRO A 222 41.30 9.98 18.13
C PRO A 222 42.69 10.04 17.49
N ASP A 223 43.68 9.34 18.06
CA ASP A 223 45.06 9.30 17.58
C ASP A 223 45.25 8.56 16.25
N VAL A 224 44.33 7.67 15.86
CA VAL A 224 44.40 6.91 14.60
C VAL A 224 43.12 6.92 13.76
N TYR A 225 41.97 7.28 14.34
CA TYR A 225 40.69 7.24 13.62
C TYR A 225 40.68 8.14 12.37
N PHE A 226 41.18 9.37 12.50
CA PHE A 226 41.15 10.31 11.37
C PHE A 226 42.04 9.81 10.22
N GLN A 227 43.26 9.35 10.52
CA GLN A 227 44.16 8.78 9.53
C GLN A 227 43.58 7.53 8.86
N GLY A 228 42.94 6.67 9.66
CA GLY A 228 42.22 5.49 9.14
C GLY A 228 41.08 5.88 8.20
N ARG A 229 40.32 6.94 8.52
CA ARG A 229 39.20 7.40 7.71
C ARG A 229 39.62 8.00 6.36
N GLU A 230 40.76 8.69 6.31
CA GLU A 230 41.33 9.28 5.08
C GLU A 230 42.03 8.25 4.17
N SER A 231 42.38 7.07 4.71
CA SER A 231 43.11 6.03 3.96
C SER A 231 42.38 5.51 2.72
N VAL A 232 41.08 5.75 2.62
CA VAL A 232 40.23 5.28 1.52
C VAL A 232 40.17 6.23 0.32
N ASN A 233 40.64 7.47 0.44
CA ASN A 233 40.47 8.52 -0.58
C ASN A 233 40.92 8.09 -1.99
N PRO A 234 42.07 7.40 -2.18
CA PRO A 234 42.50 6.96 -3.51
C PRO A 234 41.54 5.98 -4.21
N PHE A 235 40.66 5.30 -3.47
CA PHE A 235 39.62 4.45 -4.08
C PHE A 235 38.47 5.30 -4.64
N TYR A 236 38.06 6.35 -3.93
CA TYR A 236 36.99 7.25 -4.38
C TYR A 236 37.44 8.15 -5.52
N GLU A 237 38.66 8.67 -5.48
CA GLU A 237 39.24 9.51 -6.54
C GLU A 237 39.32 8.78 -7.90
N ARG A 238 39.62 7.47 -7.89
CA ARG A 238 39.73 6.67 -9.12
C ARG A 238 38.39 6.15 -9.64
N LEU A 239 37.35 6.14 -8.80
CA LEU A 239 36.11 5.45 -9.13
C LEU A 239 35.36 6.03 -10.35
N PRO A 240 35.27 7.36 -10.56
CA PRO A 240 34.64 7.91 -11.77
C PRO A 240 35.23 7.34 -13.07
N LEU A 241 36.56 7.28 -13.17
CA LEU A 241 37.25 6.73 -14.33
C LEU A 241 37.03 5.21 -14.48
N ILE A 242 37.00 4.47 -13.37
CA ILE A 242 36.65 3.03 -13.39
C ILE A 242 35.24 2.84 -13.95
N VAL A 243 34.26 3.60 -13.48
CA VAL A 243 32.88 3.51 -13.97
C VAL A 243 32.81 3.85 -15.45
N GLN A 244 33.49 4.92 -15.89
CA GLN A 244 33.54 5.30 -17.30
C GLN A 244 34.20 4.20 -18.17
N GLY A 245 35.28 3.58 -17.70
CA GLY A 245 35.93 2.45 -18.39
C GLY A 245 35.01 1.24 -18.53
N TRP A 246 34.22 0.91 -17.50
CA TRP A 246 33.22 -0.16 -17.60
C TRP A 246 32.02 0.20 -18.50
N MET A 247 31.63 1.48 -18.57
CA MET A 247 30.64 1.95 -19.56
C MET A 247 31.16 1.77 -20.99
N GLU A 248 32.44 2.07 -21.24
CA GLU A 248 33.09 1.87 -22.54
C GLU A 248 33.18 0.39 -22.89
N ARG A 249 33.61 -0.44 -21.94
CA ARG A 249 33.64 -1.90 -22.12
C ARG A 249 32.26 -2.47 -22.43
N PHE A 250 31.24 -2.00 -21.74
CA PHE A 250 29.86 -2.39 -22.02
C PHE A 250 29.43 -1.98 -23.44
N ALA A 251 29.84 -0.80 -23.89
CA ALA A 251 29.57 -0.34 -25.25
C ALA A 251 30.28 -1.18 -26.32
N GLU A 252 31.51 -1.64 -26.09
CA GLU A 252 32.19 -2.57 -27.00
C GLU A 252 31.42 -3.89 -27.19
N LEU A 253 30.79 -4.37 -26.12
CA LEU A 253 30.06 -5.64 -26.11
C LEU A 253 28.65 -5.52 -26.71
N THR A 254 28.01 -4.37 -26.53
CA THR A 254 26.56 -4.21 -26.77
C THR A 254 26.19 -3.13 -27.79
N GLY A 255 27.11 -2.22 -28.11
CA GLY A 255 26.87 -1.01 -28.91
C GLY A 255 26.15 0.12 -28.17
N ARG A 256 25.81 -0.03 -26.88
CA ARG A 256 25.14 1.00 -26.09
C ARG A 256 26.16 1.82 -25.31
N HIS A 257 26.25 3.11 -25.62
CA HIS A 257 27.24 4.03 -25.06
C HIS A 257 26.63 4.85 -23.92
N TYR A 258 27.39 4.99 -22.83
CA TYR A 258 27.01 5.79 -21.67
C TYR A 258 28.18 6.66 -21.21
N ARG A 259 27.86 7.77 -20.55
CA ARG A 259 28.81 8.66 -19.89
C ARG A 259 28.32 8.98 -18.48
N LEU A 260 29.25 9.35 -17.59
CA LEU A 260 28.90 9.76 -16.23
C LEU A 260 27.94 10.97 -16.24
N PHE A 261 28.22 11.92 -17.14
CA PHE A 261 27.41 13.08 -17.48
C PHE A 261 27.26 13.11 -19.00
N GLU A 262 26.03 13.07 -19.51
CA GLU A 262 25.75 12.97 -20.94
C GLU A 262 24.98 14.21 -21.40
N TYR A 263 25.55 14.94 -22.36
CA TYR A 263 24.92 16.12 -22.97
C TYR A 263 24.10 15.75 -24.20
N VAL A 264 22.90 16.32 -24.32
CA VAL A 264 22.06 16.28 -25.52
C VAL A 264 21.45 17.66 -25.77
N GLY A 265 21.30 18.08 -27.02
CA GLY A 265 20.69 19.36 -27.38
C GLY A 265 21.39 20.07 -28.53
N ALA A 266 21.21 21.39 -28.60
CA ALA A 266 21.86 22.24 -29.60
C ALA A 266 23.40 22.16 -29.51
N GLU A 267 24.11 22.48 -30.60
CA GLU A 267 25.59 22.52 -30.58
C GLU A 267 26.12 23.66 -29.70
N GLU A 268 25.45 24.81 -29.73
CA GLU A 268 25.76 26.01 -28.95
C GLU A 268 24.56 26.41 -28.04
N PRO A 269 24.28 25.66 -26.96
CA PRO A 269 23.17 25.98 -26.08
C PRO A 269 23.46 27.23 -25.23
N GLU A 270 22.44 28.05 -24.99
CA GLU A 270 22.52 29.17 -24.03
C GLU A 270 21.81 28.82 -22.70
N ARG A 271 20.78 27.96 -22.77
CA ARG A 271 19.95 27.51 -21.65
C ARG A 271 20.08 26.01 -21.46
N LEU A 272 20.31 25.57 -20.23
CA LEU A 272 20.60 24.16 -19.91
C LEU A 272 19.72 23.66 -18.77
N ILE A 273 19.26 22.42 -18.87
CA ILE A 273 18.69 21.68 -17.73
C ILE A 273 19.66 20.57 -17.29
N LEU A 274 19.83 20.37 -15.99
CA LEU A 274 20.49 19.19 -15.41
C LEU A 274 19.52 18.44 -14.50
N LEU A 275 19.39 17.14 -14.70
CA LEU A 275 18.59 16.28 -13.82
C LEU A 275 19.05 14.82 -13.86
N MET A 276 18.50 14.01 -12.95
CA MET A 276 18.72 12.58 -12.86
C MET A 276 17.38 11.81 -12.89
N GLY A 277 17.44 10.51 -13.21
CA GLY A 277 16.27 9.62 -13.17
C GLY A 277 15.30 9.80 -14.34
N SER A 278 14.10 9.26 -14.18
CA SER A 278 13.13 9.10 -15.28
C SER A 278 12.64 10.41 -15.89
N GLY A 279 12.77 11.54 -15.19
CA GLY A 279 12.44 12.85 -15.75
C GLY A 279 13.23 13.19 -17.02
N ILE A 280 14.37 12.53 -17.23
CA ILE A 280 15.20 12.64 -18.44
C ILE A 280 14.39 12.31 -19.69
N GLY A 281 13.45 11.36 -19.64
CA GLY A 281 12.63 10.99 -20.79
C GLY A 281 11.82 12.19 -21.33
N ALA A 282 11.03 12.83 -20.48
CA ALA A 282 10.29 14.05 -20.83
C ALA A 282 11.21 15.21 -21.23
N ALA A 283 12.37 15.35 -20.56
CA ALA A 283 13.30 16.44 -20.82
C ALA A 283 13.99 16.30 -22.17
N GLU A 284 14.44 15.10 -22.53
CA GLU A 284 15.11 14.80 -23.80
C GLU A 284 14.15 14.98 -24.98
N GLU A 285 12.93 14.43 -24.90
CA GLU A 285 11.90 14.62 -25.94
C GLU A 285 11.58 16.11 -26.18
N THR A 286 11.58 16.91 -25.11
CA THR A 286 11.35 18.37 -25.21
C THR A 286 12.53 19.09 -25.82
N VAL A 287 13.77 18.78 -25.38
CA VAL A 287 14.98 19.39 -25.91
C VAL A 287 15.16 19.06 -27.39
N GLU A 288 14.93 17.82 -27.81
CA GLU A 288 14.97 17.42 -29.23
C GLU A 288 13.95 18.23 -30.06
N HIS A 289 12.71 18.38 -29.58
CA HIS A 289 11.67 19.16 -30.27
C HIS A 289 12.02 20.64 -30.41
N LEU A 290 12.54 21.28 -29.36
CA LEU A 290 12.88 22.70 -29.35
C LEU A 290 14.17 22.99 -30.14
N ALA A 291 15.19 22.12 -30.01
CA ALA A 291 16.43 22.25 -30.76
C ALA A 291 16.21 22.07 -32.27
N ALA A 292 15.33 21.14 -32.68
CA ALA A 292 14.92 20.98 -34.08
C ALA A 292 14.24 22.24 -34.65
N ARG A 293 13.73 23.13 -33.78
CA ARG A 293 13.12 24.42 -34.13
C ARG A 293 14.05 25.62 -33.91
N GLY A 294 15.34 25.36 -33.69
CA GLY A 294 16.39 26.39 -33.59
C GLY A 294 16.54 27.03 -32.21
N GLU A 295 15.89 26.52 -31.17
CA GLU A 295 16.13 27.02 -29.82
C GLU A 295 17.48 26.53 -29.27
N ALA A 296 18.27 27.46 -28.72
CA ALA A 296 19.57 27.18 -28.09
C ALA A 296 19.41 26.56 -26.69
N VAL A 297 18.84 25.36 -26.62
CA VAL A 297 18.59 24.60 -25.38
C VAL A 297 19.37 23.29 -25.35
N GLY A 298 19.66 22.83 -24.13
CA GLY A 298 20.29 21.53 -23.91
C GLY A 298 19.91 20.88 -22.59
N LEU A 299 20.33 19.63 -22.43
CA LEU A 299 20.13 18.79 -21.27
C LEU A 299 21.44 18.07 -20.91
N VAL A 300 21.80 18.03 -19.63
CA VAL A 300 22.77 17.06 -19.09
C VAL A 300 22.04 16.02 -18.25
N LYS A 301 22.22 14.76 -18.65
CA LYS A 301 21.76 13.59 -17.93
C LYS A 301 22.81 13.20 -16.90
N VAL A 302 22.47 13.25 -15.62
CA VAL A 302 23.37 12.86 -14.52
C VAL A 302 23.20 11.37 -14.24
N ARG A 303 24.24 10.57 -14.49
CA ARG A 303 24.22 9.11 -14.27
C ARG A 303 24.93 8.74 -12.98
N LEU A 304 26.22 9.08 -12.86
CA LEU A 304 26.98 8.88 -11.63
C LEU A 304 26.84 10.11 -10.74
N PHE A 305 25.99 10.03 -9.73
CA PHE A 305 25.78 11.12 -8.77
C PHE A 305 26.85 11.13 -7.67
N ARG A 306 27.33 9.94 -7.26
CA ARG A 306 28.43 9.80 -6.30
C ARG A 306 29.42 8.72 -6.75
N PRO A 307 30.74 8.95 -6.62
CA PRO A 307 31.39 10.24 -6.39
C PRO A 307 31.04 11.25 -7.48
N PHE A 308 30.79 12.49 -7.09
CA PHE A 308 30.48 13.56 -8.04
C PHE A 308 31.80 14.10 -8.56
N ASP A 309 32.00 14.06 -9.88
CA ASP A 309 33.22 14.54 -10.53
C ASP A 309 32.94 15.87 -11.25
N PRO A 310 33.35 17.02 -10.66
CA PRO A 310 33.11 18.33 -11.24
C PRO A 310 33.77 18.52 -12.60
N GLU A 311 34.95 17.95 -12.80
CA GLU A 311 35.74 18.15 -14.02
C GLU A 311 35.06 17.47 -15.21
N ILE A 312 34.68 16.19 -15.06
CA ILE A 312 33.97 15.44 -16.11
C ILE A 312 32.61 16.09 -16.41
N MET A 313 31.90 16.57 -15.39
CA MET A 313 30.63 17.28 -15.59
C MET A 313 30.84 18.57 -16.41
N LEU A 314 31.81 19.41 -16.05
CA LEU A 314 32.09 20.66 -16.73
C LEU A 314 32.56 20.43 -18.18
N GLN A 315 33.31 19.37 -18.44
CA GLN A 315 33.72 18.96 -19.79
C GLN A 315 32.52 18.55 -20.67
N ALA A 316 31.46 17.99 -20.08
CA ALA A 316 30.24 17.65 -20.79
C ALA A 316 29.37 18.89 -21.12
N ILE A 317 29.59 20.03 -20.47
CA ILE A 317 28.76 21.23 -20.62
C ILE A 317 29.39 22.24 -21.59
N PRO A 318 28.70 22.63 -22.68
CA PRO A 318 29.21 23.64 -23.60
C PRO A 318 29.51 24.99 -22.92
N GLN A 319 30.57 25.66 -23.37
CA GLN A 319 31.01 26.95 -22.82
C GLN A 319 30.04 28.10 -23.11
N THR A 320 29.15 27.93 -24.10
CA THR A 320 28.12 28.90 -24.51
C THR A 320 27.00 29.06 -23.49
N VAL A 321 26.83 28.11 -22.55
CA VAL A 321 25.75 28.13 -21.56
C VAL A 321 25.86 29.38 -20.67
N ARG A 322 24.72 30.05 -20.48
CA ARG A 322 24.57 31.26 -19.66
C ARG A 322 23.57 31.10 -18.52
N LYS A 323 22.56 30.25 -18.69
CA LYS A 323 21.52 30.00 -17.68
C LYS A 323 21.26 28.51 -17.52
N ILE A 324 21.15 28.06 -16.28
CA ILE A 324 21.07 26.65 -15.91
C ILE A 324 19.92 26.44 -14.92
N ALA A 325 19.03 25.49 -15.19
CA ALA A 325 18.12 24.95 -14.18
C ALA A 325 18.57 23.56 -13.74
N VAL A 326 18.73 23.36 -12.43
CA VAL A 326 19.04 22.05 -11.85
C VAL A 326 17.79 21.54 -11.15
N LEU A 327 17.36 20.33 -11.52
CA LEU A 327 16.12 19.74 -11.03
C LEU A 327 16.42 18.60 -10.06
N ASP A 328 15.90 18.75 -8.86
CA ASP A 328 15.97 17.76 -7.80
C ASP A 328 14.60 17.12 -7.58
N ARG A 329 14.58 15.78 -7.57
CA ARG A 329 13.38 14.99 -7.24
C ARG A 329 13.33 14.70 -5.74
N THR A 330 13.60 15.71 -4.91
CA THR A 330 13.57 15.60 -3.43
C THR A 330 13.22 16.95 -2.81
N LYS A 331 12.99 16.99 -1.51
CA LYS A 331 12.85 18.21 -0.72
C LYS A 331 13.63 18.07 0.59
N GLU A 332 14.53 19.00 0.86
CA GLU A 332 15.20 19.15 2.16
C GLU A 332 14.66 20.42 2.86
N PRO A 333 13.63 20.33 3.71
CA PRO A 333 13.04 21.51 4.37
C PRO A 333 14.08 22.29 5.19
N GLY A 334 14.15 23.60 4.98
CA GLY A 334 15.10 24.49 5.67
C GLY A 334 16.51 24.53 5.06
N SER A 335 16.78 23.73 4.02
CA SER A 335 18.03 23.82 3.28
C SER A 335 18.07 25.08 2.38
N ASP A 336 19.27 25.58 2.12
CA ASP A 336 19.61 26.63 1.16
C ASP A 336 19.62 26.14 -0.31
N GLY A 337 19.16 24.91 -0.55
CA GLY A 337 19.06 24.30 -1.87
C GLY A 337 19.10 22.77 -1.80
N GLU A 338 18.54 22.12 -2.81
CA GLU A 338 18.55 20.66 -2.92
C GLU A 338 19.92 20.07 -3.32
N PRO A 339 20.17 18.76 -3.13
CA PRO A 339 21.49 18.17 -3.26
C PRO A 339 22.17 18.34 -4.63
N LEU A 340 21.48 18.04 -5.74
CA LEU A 340 22.09 18.14 -7.06
C LEU A 340 22.35 19.61 -7.43
N TYR A 341 21.39 20.50 -7.12
CA TYR A 341 21.59 21.94 -7.28
C TYR A 341 22.86 22.43 -6.57
N LYS A 342 23.08 22.01 -5.32
CA LYS A 342 24.27 22.39 -4.55
C LYS A 342 25.57 21.89 -5.17
N ASP A 343 25.61 20.63 -5.60
CA ASP A 343 26.80 20.05 -6.21
C ASP A 343 27.17 20.77 -7.52
N VAL A 344 26.17 21.05 -8.36
CA VAL A 344 26.35 21.78 -9.63
C VAL A 344 26.78 23.22 -9.36
N LEU A 345 26.11 23.93 -8.46
CA LEU A 345 26.48 25.30 -8.11
C LEU A 345 27.91 25.39 -7.60
N ASN A 346 28.29 24.47 -6.70
CA ASN A 346 29.64 24.42 -6.15
C ASN A 346 30.69 24.12 -7.24
N ALA A 347 30.44 23.17 -8.13
CA ALA A 347 31.34 22.86 -9.25
C ALA A 347 31.62 24.09 -10.14
N PHE A 348 30.57 24.81 -10.54
CA PHE A 348 30.72 26.04 -11.34
C PHE A 348 31.39 27.17 -10.56
N ALA A 349 31.05 27.35 -9.28
CA ALA A 349 31.66 28.38 -8.43
C ALA A 349 33.16 28.11 -8.23
N GLN A 350 33.56 26.85 -8.06
CA GLN A 350 34.97 26.48 -7.95
C GLN A 350 35.74 26.75 -9.24
N ALA A 351 35.23 26.28 -10.39
CA ALA A 351 35.86 26.50 -11.69
C ALA A 351 36.01 27.99 -12.02
N PHE A 352 34.98 28.80 -11.74
CA PHE A 352 35.07 30.26 -11.88
C PHE A 352 36.13 30.87 -10.94
N SER A 353 36.11 30.49 -9.66
CA SER A 353 37.05 31.03 -8.66
C SER A 353 38.52 30.66 -8.96
N GLN A 354 38.74 29.53 -9.62
CA GLN A 354 40.06 29.05 -10.03
C GLN A 354 40.51 29.60 -11.41
N GLY A 355 39.63 30.31 -12.12
CA GLY A 355 39.92 30.86 -13.45
C GLY A 355 39.82 29.83 -14.58
N GLU A 356 39.28 28.64 -14.33
CA GLU A 356 39.02 27.60 -15.34
C GLU A 356 37.82 27.94 -16.23
N ARG A 357 36.95 28.85 -15.77
CA ARG A 357 35.87 29.44 -16.55
C ARG A 357 35.85 30.97 -16.40
N GLU A 358 35.64 31.65 -17.52
CA GLU A 358 35.55 33.12 -17.56
C GLU A 358 34.26 33.68 -16.95
N THR A 359 33.18 32.88 -16.95
CA THR A 359 31.86 33.33 -16.48
C THR A 359 31.21 32.27 -15.61
N LEU A 360 30.52 32.75 -14.56
CA LEU A 360 29.61 31.95 -13.74
C LEU A 360 28.19 32.09 -14.33
N PRO A 361 27.61 31.04 -14.94
CA PRO A 361 26.24 31.11 -15.45
C PRO A 361 25.25 31.35 -14.31
N ARG A 362 24.06 31.87 -14.64
CA ARG A 362 22.95 31.96 -13.69
C ARG A 362 22.39 30.56 -13.44
N ILE A 363 22.59 30.02 -12.25
CA ILE A 363 22.11 28.68 -11.86
C ILE A 363 20.92 28.83 -10.92
N ILE A 364 19.81 28.17 -11.24
CA ILE A 364 18.59 28.11 -10.42
C ILE A 364 18.28 26.65 -10.06
N GLY A 365 17.87 26.42 -8.81
CA GLY A 365 17.36 25.13 -8.32
C GLY A 365 15.83 25.05 -8.39
N GLY A 366 15.33 23.89 -8.84
CA GLY A 366 13.91 23.58 -8.93
C GLY A 366 13.58 22.18 -8.45
N ARG A 367 12.38 22.01 -7.89
CA ARG A 367 11.86 20.69 -7.47
C ARG A 367 10.78 20.20 -8.41
N HIS A 368 10.78 18.90 -8.67
CA HIS A 368 9.76 18.24 -9.49
C HIS A 368 9.46 16.83 -8.97
N GLY A 369 8.36 16.23 -9.43
CA GLY A 369 8.19 14.78 -9.42
C GLY A 369 8.11 14.08 -8.06
N LEU A 370 7.96 14.82 -6.95
CA LEU A 370 7.85 14.25 -5.60
C LEU A 370 6.68 13.28 -5.53
N SER A 371 6.89 12.12 -4.92
CA SER A 371 5.85 11.08 -4.79
C SER A 371 5.17 10.73 -6.13
N SER A 372 5.97 10.53 -7.19
CA SER A 372 5.49 10.29 -8.57
C SER A 372 4.53 11.35 -9.11
N LYS A 373 4.58 12.60 -8.63
CA LYS A 373 3.93 13.72 -9.32
C LYS A 373 4.38 13.73 -10.78
N GLU A 374 3.44 13.98 -11.69
CA GLU A 374 3.76 13.99 -13.12
C GLU A 374 4.83 15.03 -13.45
N PHE A 375 5.65 14.67 -14.43
CA PHE A 375 6.67 15.54 -15.00
C PHE A 375 6.64 15.37 -16.52
N THR A 376 5.98 16.30 -17.20
CA THR A 376 5.62 16.20 -18.62
C THR A 376 6.50 17.11 -19.49
N PRO A 377 6.54 16.90 -20.82
CA PRO A 377 7.21 17.81 -21.74
C PRO A 377 6.75 19.27 -21.61
N ALA A 378 5.46 19.48 -21.34
CA ALA A 378 4.90 20.81 -21.09
C ALA A 378 5.55 21.50 -19.87
N MET A 379 5.77 20.76 -18.79
CA MET A 379 6.45 21.26 -17.60
C MET A 379 7.91 21.58 -17.88
N VAL A 380 8.61 20.74 -18.66
CA VAL A 380 9.99 21.00 -19.10
C VAL A 380 10.06 22.29 -19.92
N LYS A 381 9.15 22.48 -20.87
CA LYS A 381 9.05 23.71 -21.66
C LYS A 381 8.85 24.94 -20.75
N GLY A 382 7.98 24.84 -19.75
CA GLY A 382 7.78 25.91 -18.74
C GLY A 382 9.07 26.29 -18.00
N ILE A 383 9.97 25.34 -17.75
CA ILE A 383 11.29 25.61 -17.16
C ILE A 383 12.20 26.36 -18.14
N PHE A 384 12.23 25.99 -19.42
CA PHE A 384 12.98 26.73 -20.43
C PHE A 384 12.42 28.14 -20.69
N ASP A 385 11.11 28.31 -20.60
CA ASP A 385 10.44 29.60 -20.67
C ASP A 385 10.84 30.46 -19.46
N GLU A 386 10.91 29.89 -18.25
CA GLU A 386 11.42 30.59 -17.06
C GLU A 386 12.90 30.98 -17.23
N LEU A 387 13.74 30.08 -17.75
CA LEU A 387 15.15 30.38 -18.05
C LEU A 387 15.32 31.49 -19.10
N SER A 388 14.32 31.75 -19.95
CA SER A 388 14.39 32.85 -20.90
C SER A 388 14.28 34.23 -20.22
N GLN A 389 13.68 34.30 -19.02
CA GLN A 389 13.45 35.54 -18.28
C GLN A 389 14.77 36.16 -17.77
N ASP A 390 14.80 37.48 -17.61
CA ASP A 390 15.97 38.20 -17.07
C ASP A 390 16.27 37.83 -15.61
N SER A 391 15.21 37.64 -14.82
CA SER A 391 15.30 37.25 -13.41
C SER A 391 14.47 36.00 -13.15
N PRO A 392 14.98 34.80 -13.51
CA PRO A 392 14.25 33.55 -13.32
C PRO A 392 14.01 33.28 -11.83
N LYS A 393 12.84 32.70 -11.53
CA LYS A 393 12.39 32.32 -10.20
C LYS A 393 13.32 31.29 -9.57
N HIS A 394 13.71 31.54 -8.33
CA HIS A 394 14.55 30.64 -7.55
C HIS A 394 14.28 30.81 -6.04
N PRO A 395 14.12 29.72 -5.28
CA PRO A 395 13.86 28.36 -5.75
C PRO A 395 12.47 28.25 -6.38
N PHE A 396 12.25 27.25 -7.23
CA PHE A 396 10.94 27.00 -7.84
C PHE A 396 10.43 25.56 -7.66
N THR A 397 9.15 25.36 -7.96
CA THR A 397 8.49 24.05 -8.09
C THR A 397 7.79 23.95 -9.45
N VAL A 398 7.55 22.75 -9.95
CA VAL A 398 6.77 22.53 -11.19
C VAL A 398 5.88 21.29 -11.04
N GLY A 399 4.68 21.33 -11.62
CA GLY A 399 3.68 20.26 -11.51
C GLY A 399 2.71 20.40 -10.33
N ILE A 400 2.72 21.55 -9.62
CA ILE A 400 1.78 21.87 -8.53
C ILE A 400 1.35 23.34 -8.62
N PHE A 401 0.29 23.70 -7.90
CA PHE A 401 -0.16 25.08 -7.71
C PHE A 401 0.20 25.55 -6.30
N ASP A 402 1.32 26.25 -6.18
CA ASP A 402 1.78 26.79 -4.90
C ASP A 402 1.36 28.25 -4.76
N ASP A 403 0.17 28.45 -4.21
CA ASP A 403 -0.43 29.74 -3.89
C ASP A 403 -0.05 30.27 -2.50
N VAL A 404 0.83 29.57 -1.77
CA VAL A 404 1.29 29.95 -0.43
C VAL A 404 2.67 30.57 -0.49
N SER A 405 3.65 29.88 -1.08
CA SER A 405 5.02 30.39 -1.24
C SER A 405 5.31 30.92 -2.64
N HIS A 406 4.34 30.81 -3.56
CA HIS A 406 4.42 31.30 -4.93
C HIS A 406 5.62 30.74 -5.72
N SER A 407 6.09 29.54 -5.34
CA SER A 407 7.27 28.91 -5.94
C SER A 407 6.96 28.20 -7.27
N SER A 408 5.70 27.87 -7.55
CA SER A 408 5.34 27.10 -8.74
C SER A 408 5.55 27.90 -10.04
N LEU A 409 6.05 27.23 -11.08
CA LEU A 409 6.12 27.75 -12.45
C LEU A 409 4.80 27.51 -13.19
N ALA A 410 4.45 28.39 -14.13
CA ALA A 410 3.36 28.17 -15.07
C ALA A 410 3.85 27.33 -16.26
N TRP A 411 2.97 26.53 -16.86
CA TRP A 411 3.24 25.80 -18.08
C TRP A 411 1.98 25.69 -18.94
N ASP A 412 2.17 25.49 -20.24
CA ASP A 412 1.07 25.22 -21.18
C ASP A 412 0.79 23.72 -21.25
N PRO A 413 -0.31 23.21 -20.65
CA PRO A 413 -0.62 21.78 -20.64
C PRO A 413 -0.98 21.22 -22.02
N THR A 414 -1.13 22.05 -23.05
CA THR A 414 -1.44 21.62 -24.43
C THR A 414 -0.20 21.33 -25.27
N PHE A 415 1.00 21.71 -24.81
CA PHE A 415 2.25 21.45 -25.51
C PHE A 415 2.54 19.95 -25.67
N ARG A 416 2.95 19.53 -26.88
CA ARG A 416 3.32 18.15 -27.22
C ARG A 416 4.63 18.14 -28.01
N PRO A 417 5.59 17.25 -27.67
CA PRO A 417 6.82 17.10 -28.45
C PRO A 417 6.60 16.24 -29.71
N ASP A 418 7.54 16.28 -30.65
CA ASP A 418 7.48 15.50 -31.90
C ASP A 418 7.51 13.98 -31.64
N ALA A 419 8.07 13.57 -30.49
CA ALA A 419 8.14 12.17 -30.08
C ALA A 419 6.77 11.49 -29.92
N ALA A 420 5.68 12.26 -29.81
CA ALA A 420 4.32 11.73 -29.77
C ALA A 420 3.80 11.31 -31.17
N GLU A 421 4.41 11.80 -32.26
CA GLU A 421 3.98 11.49 -33.62
C GLU A 421 4.24 10.01 -33.96
N GLY A 422 3.25 9.33 -34.55
CA GLY A 422 3.37 7.92 -34.92
C GLY A 422 3.31 6.93 -33.75
N VAL A 423 3.05 7.40 -32.52
CA VAL A 423 2.85 6.56 -31.33
C VAL A 423 1.35 6.37 -31.08
N THR A 424 0.90 5.13 -30.98
CA THR A 424 -0.48 4.80 -30.62
C THR A 424 -0.64 4.77 -29.09
N GLY A 425 -1.41 5.71 -28.54
CA GLY A 425 -1.74 5.78 -27.12
C GLY A 425 -3.06 5.09 -26.78
N CYS A 426 -3.06 4.23 -25.76
CA CYS A 426 -4.27 3.53 -25.30
C CYS A 426 -4.46 3.70 -23.79
N VAL A 427 -5.68 4.02 -23.35
CA VAL A 427 -6.05 4.19 -21.93
C VAL A 427 -7.19 3.24 -21.55
N PHE A 428 -7.05 2.53 -20.43
CA PHE A 428 -8.04 1.56 -19.96
C PHE A 428 -8.43 1.84 -18.52
N TYR A 429 -9.72 2.06 -18.28
CA TYR A 429 -10.32 2.25 -16.96
C TYR A 429 -10.95 0.92 -16.50
N GLY A 430 -10.33 0.29 -15.51
CA GLY A 430 -10.79 -0.95 -14.89
C GLY A 430 -10.98 -0.83 -13.39
N LEU A 431 -11.56 -1.86 -12.77
CA LEU A 431 -11.71 -1.99 -11.33
C LEU A 431 -10.61 -2.86 -10.73
N GLY A 432 -10.12 -2.48 -9.55
CA GLY A 432 -9.22 -3.33 -8.77
C GLY A 432 -9.79 -4.74 -8.59
N ALA A 433 -9.05 -5.73 -9.10
CA ALA A 433 -9.38 -7.17 -9.16
C ALA A 433 -10.33 -7.65 -10.29
N ASP A 434 -10.67 -6.83 -11.30
CA ASP A 434 -11.42 -7.28 -12.49
C ASP A 434 -10.54 -7.95 -13.58
N GLY A 435 -9.22 -7.84 -13.44
CA GLY A 435 -8.22 -8.44 -14.33
C GLY A 435 -7.74 -7.54 -15.48
N THR A 436 -8.17 -6.28 -15.55
CA THR A 436 -7.77 -5.32 -16.60
C THR A 436 -6.27 -5.12 -16.70
N VAL A 437 -5.61 -4.82 -15.57
CA VAL A 437 -4.14 -4.61 -15.54
C VAL A 437 -3.40 -5.86 -16.02
N SER A 438 -3.82 -7.05 -15.59
CA SER A 438 -3.19 -8.31 -16.02
C SER A 438 -3.37 -8.57 -17.52
N ALA A 439 -4.55 -8.27 -18.06
CA ALA A 439 -4.80 -8.36 -19.50
C ALA A 439 -3.91 -7.37 -20.28
N ASN A 440 -3.79 -6.12 -19.81
CA ASN A 440 -2.95 -5.11 -20.45
C ASN A 440 -1.47 -5.47 -20.40
N LYS A 441 -0.94 -5.96 -19.27
CA LYS A 441 0.43 -6.51 -19.19
C LYS A 441 0.66 -7.62 -20.22
N ASN A 442 -0.33 -8.48 -20.42
CA ASN A 442 -0.27 -9.54 -21.43
C ASN A 442 -0.31 -8.96 -22.86
N SER A 443 -1.18 -7.98 -23.13
CA SER A 443 -1.28 -7.30 -24.43
C SER A 443 0.03 -6.62 -24.83
N ILE A 444 0.71 -5.94 -23.91
CA ILE A 444 2.04 -5.34 -24.16
C ILE A 444 3.03 -6.42 -24.56
N LYS A 445 3.07 -7.56 -23.85
CA LYS A 445 3.96 -8.68 -24.19
C LYS A 445 3.64 -9.26 -25.56
N ILE A 446 2.36 -9.48 -25.89
CA ILE A 446 1.96 -9.97 -27.21
C ILE A 446 2.44 -9.00 -28.30
N ILE A 447 2.13 -7.71 -28.19
CA ILE A 447 2.47 -6.74 -29.23
C ILE A 447 3.99 -6.55 -29.31
N GLY A 448 4.68 -6.38 -28.18
CA GLY A 448 6.12 -6.18 -28.13
C GLY A 448 6.95 -7.38 -28.61
N GLU A 449 6.51 -8.61 -28.33
CA GLU A 449 7.23 -9.84 -28.73
C GLU A 449 6.86 -10.33 -30.14
N GLN A 450 5.70 -9.95 -30.69
CA GLN A 450 5.19 -10.45 -31.98
C GLN A 450 5.23 -9.41 -33.11
N THR A 451 5.64 -8.17 -32.80
CA THR A 451 5.80 -7.09 -33.78
C THR A 451 7.15 -6.39 -33.59
N ASP A 452 7.57 -5.63 -34.59
CA ASP A 452 8.80 -4.83 -34.52
C ASP A 452 8.64 -3.57 -33.64
N ASN A 453 7.39 -3.17 -33.35
CA ASN A 453 7.11 -2.00 -32.51
C ASN A 453 7.76 -2.11 -31.12
N PHE A 454 8.17 -0.97 -30.60
CA PHE A 454 8.41 -0.78 -29.18
C PHE A 454 7.06 -0.71 -28.47
N ALA A 455 7.04 -1.24 -27.25
CA ALA A 455 5.85 -1.30 -26.42
C ALA A 455 6.22 -0.77 -25.03
N GLN A 456 5.38 0.10 -24.51
CA GLN A 456 5.47 0.67 -23.16
C GLN A 456 4.13 0.48 -22.45
N GLY A 457 4.17 0.17 -21.15
CA GLY A 457 2.98 0.22 -20.31
C GLY A 457 3.25 0.73 -18.91
N HIS A 458 2.39 1.63 -18.46
CA HIS A 458 2.37 2.15 -17.10
C HIS A 458 0.97 1.96 -16.49
N PHE A 459 0.91 1.68 -15.20
CA PHE A 459 -0.33 1.32 -14.51
C PHE A 459 -0.50 2.18 -13.26
N GLN A 460 -1.52 3.02 -13.26
CA GLN A 460 -1.93 3.74 -12.07
C GLN A 460 -2.82 2.83 -11.23
N TYR A 461 -2.38 2.59 -10.00
CA TYR A 461 -3.15 1.87 -9.00
C TYR A 461 -3.67 2.87 -7.98
N ASP A 462 -4.89 2.64 -7.52
CA ASP A 462 -5.29 3.15 -6.22
C ASP A 462 -4.68 2.25 -5.13
N SER A 463 -4.19 2.90 -4.09
CA SER A 463 -3.91 2.36 -2.77
C SER A 463 -5.04 1.51 -2.15
N LYS A 464 -6.31 1.74 -2.50
CA LYS A 464 -7.43 0.87 -2.11
C LYS A 464 -7.29 -0.50 -2.74
N LYS A 465 -7.19 -1.54 -1.90
CA LYS A 465 -6.92 -2.93 -2.32
C LYS A 465 -7.96 -3.54 -3.25
N SER A 466 -9.22 -3.11 -3.18
CA SER A 466 -10.29 -3.67 -4.01
C SER A 466 -11.37 -2.64 -4.30
N GLY A 467 -11.94 -2.70 -5.51
CA GLY A 467 -13.08 -1.87 -5.93
C GLY A 467 -12.75 -0.40 -6.18
N ALA A 468 -11.47 -0.05 -6.35
CA ALA A 468 -11.04 1.27 -6.79
C ALA A 468 -10.67 1.26 -8.27
N VAL A 469 -10.60 2.44 -8.89
CA VAL A 469 -10.24 2.56 -10.30
C VAL A 469 -8.76 2.19 -10.52
N THR A 470 -8.50 1.56 -11.64
CA THR A 470 -7.15 1.32 -12.17
C THR A 470 -7.10 1.91 -13.57
N VAL A 471 -6.06 2.69 -13.87
CA VAL A 471 -5.89 3.32 -15.19
C VAL A 471 -4.61 2.79 -15.82
N SER A 472 -4.75 2.07 -16.92
CA SER A 472 -3.59 1.55 -17.68
C SER A 472 -3.29 2.48 -18.85
N HIS A 473 -2.03 2.86 -19.02
CA HIS A 473 -1.54 3.68 -20.12
C HIS A 473 -0.58 2.84 -20.96
N LEU A 474 -0.92 2.57 -22.21
CA LEU A 474 -0.10 1.79 -23.13
C LEU A 474 0.32 2.65 -24.32
N ARG A 475 1.58 2.53 -24.74
CA ARG A 475 2.08 3.16 -25.97
C ARG A 475 2.74 2.12 -26.87
N PHE A 476 2.50 2.24 -28.17
CA PHE A 476 3.11 1.39 -29.20
C PHE A 476 3.59 2.26 -30.36
N GLY A 477 4.82 2.04 -30.82
CA GLY A 477 5.36 2.82 -31.93
C GLY A 477 6.61 2.17 -32.56
N PRO A 478 7.01 2.62 -33.75
CA PRO A 478 8.17 2.07 -34.46
C PRO A 478 9.51 2.50 -33.86
N ALA A 479 9.54 3.60 -33.10
CA ALA A 479 10.72 4.14 -32.45
C ALA A 479 10.75 3.83 -30.94
N PRO A 480 11.93 3.84 -30.29
CA PRO A 480 12.04 3.71 -28.84
C PRO A 480 11.19 4.76 -28.11
N ILE A 481 10.40 4.32 -27.14
CA ILE A 481 9.47 5.18 -26.40
C ILE A 481 10.18 5.67 -25.12
N ARG A 482 10.43 6.98 -25.04
CA ARG A 482 11.06 7.65 -23.88
C ARG A 482 10.04 8.37 -22.98
N SER A 483 8.76 8.23 -23.28
CA SER A 483 7.68 9.00 -22.66
C SER A 483 7.37 8.50 -21.25
N THR A 484 8.22 8.84 -20.29
CA THR A 484 8.14 8.49 -18.86
C THR A 484 7.10 9.34 -18.11
N TYR A 485 5.98 9.62 -18.75
CA TYR A 485 4.83 10.39 -18.26
C TYR A 485 3.54 9.74 -18.76
N LEU A 486 2.41 10.11 -18.17
CA LEU A 486 1.09 9.56 -18.51
C LEU A 486 0.63 10.02 -19.89
N ILE A 487 -0.33 9.29 -20.48
CA ILE A 487 -1.02 9.76 -21.69
C ILE A 487 -1.92 10.94 -21.28
N GLY A 488 -1.67 12.09 -21.88
CA GLY A 488 -2.33 13.35 -21.59
C GLY A 488 -3.73 13.46 -22.20
N ASP A 489 -4.33 14.64 -22.02
CA ASP A 489 -5.62 14.94 -22.65
C ASP A 489 -5.44 15.06 -24.16
N ASN A 490 -6.43 14.55 -24.89
CA ASN A 490 -6.46 14.49 -26.35
C ASN A 490 -5.34 13.66 -27.02
N GLU A 491 -4.74 12.69 -26.31
CA GLU A 491 -3.64 11.86 -26.83
C GLU A 491 -4.00 10.39 -27.05
N ALA A 492 -5.06 9.87 -26.42
CA ALA A 492 -5.40 8.46 -26.49
C ALA A 492 -6.18 8.13 -27.76
N ASN A 493 -5.57 7.38 -28.67
CA ASN A 493 -6.25 6.83 -29.85
C ASN A 493 -7.30 5.76 -29.47
N PHE A 494 -7.16 5.16 -28.29
CA PHE A 494 -8.08 4.16 -27.77
C PHE A 494 -8.39 4.40 -26.30
N VAL A 495 -9.67 4.48 -25.94
CA VAL A 495 -10.14 4.57 -24.54
C VAL A 495 -11.11 3.43 -24.27
N ALA A 496 -10.89 2.66 -23.20
CA ALA A 496 -11.81 1.62 -22.75
C ALA A 496 -12.32 1.85 -21.33
N CYS A 497 -13.62 1.66 -21.14
CA CYS A 497 -14.30 1.67 -19.86
C CYS A 497 -14.84 0.27 -19.56
N HIS A 498 -14.25 -0.42 -18.59
CA HIS A 498 -14.63 -1.80 -18.25
C HIS A 498 -15.73 -1.87 -17.19
N GLN A 499 -16.12 -0.74 -16.59
CA GLN A 499 -17.17 -0.67 -15.57
C GLN A 499 -18.17 0.45 -15.87
N PRO A 500 -19.47 0.14 -16.07
CA PRO A 500 -20.49 1.16 -16.35
C PRO A 500 -20.55 2.30 -15.34
N ILE A 501 -20.33 2.01 -14.05
CA ILE A 501 -20.38 3.00 -12.95
C ILE A 501 -19.36 4.13 -13.09
N PHE A 502 -18.32 3.95 -13.93
CA PHE A 502 -17.33 4.98 -14.17
C PHE A 502 -17.84 6.12 -15.07
N LEU A 503 -18.92 5.89 -15.83
CA LEU A 503 -19.61 6.95 -16.57
C LEU A 503 -20.12 8.07 -15.65
N ASP A 504 -20.49 7.72 -14.42
CA ASP A 504 -21.01 8.65 -13.42
C ASP A 504 -19.88 9.34 -12.62
N ARG A 505 -18.61 8.97 -12.85
CA ARG A 505 -17.51 9.36 -11.95
C ARG A 505 -16.36 10.07 -12.66
N TYR A 506 -15.96 9.61 -13.85
CA TYR A 506 -14.69 10.02 -14.45
C TYR A 506 -14.86 10.62 -15.85
N ASP A 507 -14.10 11.68 -16.13
CA ASP A 507 -13.98 12.31 -17.46
C ASP A 507 -13.03 11.53 -18.38
N MET A 508 -13.34 10.25 -18.64
CA MET A 508 -12.43 9.36 -19.35
C MET A 508 -12.12 9.83 -20.79
N LEU A 509 -13.07 10.51 -21.44
CA LEU A 509 -12.95 10.98 -22.82
C LEU A 509 -12.19 12.31 -22.96
N ASP A 510 -11.78 12.95 -21.86
CA ASP A 510 -10.81 14.04 -21.91
C ASP A 510 -9.48 13.54 -22.51
N LYS A 511 -9.14 12.26 -22.25
CA LYS A 511 -7.96 11.59 -22.83
C LYS A 511 -8.10 11.28 -24.32
N ALA A 512 -9.30 11.11 -24.86
CA ALA A 512 -9.50 10.64 -26.23
C ALA A 512 -8.98 11.66 -27.27
N ALA A 513 -8.14 11.22 -28.20
CA ALA A 513 -7.71 12.00 -29.35
C ALA A 513 -8.83 12.12 -30.40
N GLN A 514 -8.65 13.03 -31.37
CA GLN A 514 -9.55 13.14 -32.53
C GLN A 514 -9.58 11.80 -33.30
N SER A 515 -10.76 11.40 -33.74
CA SER A 515 -11.02 10.15 -34.47
C SER A 515 -10.57 8.89 -33.73
N GLY A 516 -10.50 8.95 -32.39
CA GLY A 516 -10.16 7.81 -31.53
C GLY A 516 -11.30 6.80 -31.38
N VAL A 517 -11.01 5.69 -30.73
CA VAL A 517 -11.98 4.61 -30.46
C VAL A 517 -12.37 4.60 -28.98
N PHE A 518 -13.66 4.51 -28.69
CA PHE A 518 -14.19 4.30 -27.34
C PHE A 518 -14.85 2.92 -27.22
N LEU A 519 -14.44 2.13 -26.22
CA LEU A 519 -15.02 0.82 -25.90
C LEU A 519 -15.67 0.85 -24.52
N LEU A 520 -16.95 0.46 -24.43
CA LEU A 520 -17.69 0.39 -23.17
C LEU A 520 -18.19 -1.04 -22.87
N ASN A 521 -17.91 -1.54 -21.68
CA ASN A 521 -18.65 -2.66 -21.10
C ASN A 521 -19.98 -2.16 -20.52
N SER A 522 -21.13 -2.66 -21.01
CA SER A 522 -22.46 -2.28 -20.52
C SER A 522 -23.47 -3.43 -20.66
N PRO A 523 -24.36 -3.64 -19.68
CA PRO A 523 -25.47 -4.59 -19.81
C PRO A 523 -26.61 -4.07 -20.71
N LYS A 524 -26.55 -2.83 -21.19
CA LYS A 524 -27.56 -2.25 -22.09
C LYS A 524 -27.28 -2.64 -23.53
N PRO A 525 -28.31 -2.94 -24.34
CA PRO A 525 -28.13 -3.26 -25.74
C PRO A 525 -27.63 -2.03 -26.54
N PRO A 526 -27.00 -2.22 -27.71
CA PRO A 526 -26.42 -1.14 -28.52
C PRO A 526 -27.40 -0.01 -28.85
N ALA A 527 -28.68 -0.35 -29.09
CA ALA A 527 -29.72 0.64 -29.39
C ALA A 527 -30.11 1.54 -28.20
N GLN A 528 -29.71 1.20 -26.97
CA GLN A 528 -30.09 1.93 -25.75
C GLN A 528 -28.88 2.54 -25.03
N VAL A 529 -27.66 2.09 -25.32
CA VAL A 529 -26.47 2.51 -24.57
C VAL A 529 -26.18 4.00 -24.73
N TRP A 530 -26.50 4.61 -25.88
CA TRP A 530 -26.31 6.05 -26.11
C TRP A 530 -26.96 6.91 -25.02
N GLN A 531 -28.17 6.56 -24.58
CA GLN A 531 -28.92 7.29 -23.54
C GLN A 531 -28.41 7.04 -22.12
N THR A 532 -27.43 6.16 -21.94
CA THR A 532 -26.76 5.95 -20.64
C THR A 532 -25.53 6.83 -20.45
N LEU A 533 -25.09 7.51 -21.51
CA LEU A 533 -23.92 8.39 -21.44
C LEU A 533 -24.32 9.76 -20.87
N PRO A 534 -23.47 10.37 -20.01
CA PRO A 534 -23.61 11.77 -19.66
C PRO A 534 -23.58 12.66 -20.90
N ARG A 535 -24.31 13.77 -20.87
CA ARG A 535 -24.41 14.72 -21.98
C ARG A 535 -23.06 15.19 -22.50
N ARG A 536 -22.12 15.51 -21.59
CA ARG A 536 -20.74 15.88 -21.95
C ARG A 536 -20.02 14.79 -22.74
N MET A 537 -20.18 13.52 -22.37
CA MET A 537 -19.53 12.41 -23.08
C MET A 537 -20.10 12.22 -24.48
N GLN A 538 -21.44 12.33 -24.64
CA GLN A 538 -22.06 12.32 -25.96
C GLN A 538 -21.51 13.44 -26.85
N GLN A 539 -21.38 14.66 -26.30
CA GLN A 539 -20.83 15.80 -27.02
C GLN A 539 -19.37 15.54 -27.43
N GLN A 540 -18.55 14.99 -26.54
CA GLN A 540 -17.16 14.63 -26.86
C GLN A 540 -17.05 13.55 -27.94
N ILE A 541 -17.94 12.55 -27.94
CA ILE A 541 -17.97 11.52 -29.00
C ILE A 541 -18.24 12.17 -30.36
N ILE A 542 -19.15 13.15 -30.42
CA ILE A 542 -19.50 13.86 -31.67
C ILE A 542 -18.38 14.82 -32.09
N ASP A 543 -17.94 15.70 -31.20
CA ASP A 543 -16.95 16.74 -31.52
C ASP A 543 -15.60 16.15 -31.93
N LYS A 544 -15.22 15.04 -31.28
CA LYS A 544 -13.96 14.33 -31.56
C LYS A 544 -14.11 13.26 -32.63
N ASP A 545 -15.29 13.09 -33.24
CA ASP A 545 -15.55 12.07 -34.27
C ASP A 545 -15.12 10.66 -33.82
N LEU A 546 -15.48 10.27 -32.59
CA LEU A 546 -15.03 9.00 -32.01
C LEU A 546 -15.80 7.82 -32.61
N THR A 547 -15.12 6.70 -32.81
CA THR A 547 -15.81 5.43 -33.08
C THR A 547 -16.21 4.76 -31.78
N PHE A 548 -17.50 4.50 -31.56
CA PHE A 548 -18.01 3.96 -30.31
C PHE A 548 -18.44 2.48 -30.42
N TYR A 549 -17.91 1.64 -29.54
CA TYR A 549 -18.25 0.22 -29.41
C TYR A 549 -18.78 -0.13 -28.01
N VAL A 550 -19.69 -1.10 -27.94
CA VAL A 550 -20.26 -1.63 -26.70
C VAL A 550 -20.27 -3.16 -26.68
N ILE A 551 -20.12 -3.72 -25.48
CA ILE A 551 -20.25 -5.16 -25.20
C ILE A 551 -20.82 -5.42 -23.80
N ASP A 552 -21.62 -6.47 -23.63
CA ASP A 552 -22.01 -6.97 -22.30
C ASP A 552 -21.06 -8.09 -21.86
N ALA A 553 -19.92 -7.70 -21.30
CA ALA A 553 -18.88 -8.66 -20.94
C ALA A 553 -19.27 -9.53 -19.73
N TYR A 554 -20.14 -9.03 -18.83
CA TYR A 554 -20.58 -9.80 -17.67
C TYR A 554 -21.55 -10.92 -18.05
N ARG A 555 -22.50 -10.65 -18.94
CA ARG A 555 -23.39 -11.69 -19.48
C ARG A 555 -22.60 -12.77 -20.22
N ILE A 556 -21.65 -12.37 -21.08
CA ILE A 556 -20.80 -13.32 -21.80
C ILE A 556 -19.95 -14.15 -20.82
N ALA A 557 -19.40 -13.53 -19.77
CA ALA A 557 -18.62 -14.25 -18.76
C ALA A 557 -19.47 -15.26 -17.98
N ASP A 558 -20.75 -14.97 -17.71
CA ASP A 558 -21.67 -15.89 -17.06
C ASP A 558 -22.04 -17.07 -17.99
N GLU A 559 -22.45 -16.77 -19.24
CA GLU A 559 -22.83 -17.76 -20.26
C GLU A 559 -21.69 -18.73 -20.59
N THR A 560 -20.44 -18.26 -20.57
CA THR A 560 -19.23 -19.07 -20.85
C THR A 560 -18.65 -19.73 -19.59
N GLY A 561 -19.24 -19.50 -18.41
CA GLY A 561 -18.79 -20.08 -17.15
C GLY A 561 -17.46 -19.53 -16.64
N MET A 562 -17.14 -18.28 -16.99
CA MET A 562 -16.02 -17.49 -16.43
C MET A 562 -16.39 -16.71 -15.17
N GLY A 563 -17.68 -16.68 -14.80
CA GLY A 563 -18.18 -15.98 -13.62
C GLY A 563 -18.11 -14.48 -13.81
N ARG A 564 -17.43 -13.76 -12.90
CA ARG A 564 -17.28 -12.28 -12.97
C ARG A 564 -16.04 -11.79 -13.73
N ARG A 565 -15.32 -12.67 -14.43
CA ARG A 565 -14.04 -12.34 -15.09
C ARG A 565 -14.27 -11.86 -16.52
N ILE A 566 -14.08 -10.57 -16.75
CA ILE A 566 -14.27 -9.93 -18.07
C ILE A 566 -12.95 -9.70 -18.83
N ASN A 567 -11.81 -9.95 -18.20
CA ASN A 567 -10.48 -9.62 -18.72
C ASN A 567 -10.19 -10.18 -20.13
N THR A 568 -10.47 -11.46 -20.39
CA THR A 568 -10.23 -12.09 -21.69
C THR A 568 -11.17 -11.54 -22.77
N ILE A 569 -12.41 -11.22 -22.40
CA ILE A 569 -13.42 -10.64 -23.30
C ILE A 569 -12.98 -9.25 -23.72
N MET A 570 -12.70 -8.36 -22.76
CA MET A 570 -12.28 -6.99 -23.04
C MET A 570 -10.95 -6.92 -23.79
N GLN A 571 -10.00 -7.81 -23.46
CA GLN A 571 -8.74 -7.93 -24.19
C GLN A 571 -8.96 -8.30 -25.67
N THR A 572 -9.89 -9.23 -25.94
CA THR A 572 -10.24 -9.63 -27.30
C THR A 572 -10.82 -8.45 -28.08
N CYS A 573 -11.71 -7.68 -27.46
CA CYS A 573 -12.26 -6.48 -28.07
C CYS A 573 -11.18 -5.45 -28.43
N PHE A 574 -10.24 -5.17 -27.50
CA PHE A 574 -9.12 -4.28 -27.75
C PHE A 574 -8.34 -4.67 -29.01
N PHE A 575 -7.90 -5.92 -29.10
CA PHE A 575 -7.16 -6.40 -30.27
C PHE A 575 -7.96 -6.36 -31.57
N ALA A 576 -9.28 -6.55 -31.50
CA ALA A 576 -10.14 -6.56 -32.68
C ALA A 576 -10.34 -5.17 -33.29
N ILE A 577 -10.34 -4.10 -32.47
CA ILE A 577 -10.75 -2.75 -32.92
C ILE A 577 -9.71 -1.65 -32.70
N ALA A 578 -8.58 -1.92 -32.03
CA ALA A 578 -7.54 -0.91 -31.79
C ALA A 578 -6.68 -0.59 -33.03
N GLY A 579 -6.73 -1.43 -34.08
CA GLY A 579 -6.01 -1.18 -35.34
C GLY A 579 -4.49 -1.32 -35.28
N ILE A 580 -3.92 -1.86 -34.19
CA ILE A 580 -2.47 -2.01 -34.01
C ILE A 580 -1.90 -3.21 -34.80
N ILE A 581 -2.68 -4.29 -34.87
CA ILE A 581 -2.35 -5.52 -35.61
C ILE A 581 -3.58 -5.88 -36.44
N ASP A 582 -3.36 -6.48 -37.61
CA ASP A 582 -4.44 -7.09 -38.40
C ASP A 582 -5.32 -8.02 -37.55
N GLN A 583 -6.64 -7.94 -37.75
CA GLN A 583 -7.63 -8.58 -36.88
C GLN A 583 -7.51 -10.11 -36.86
N GLU A 584 -7.30 -10.76 -38.01
CA GLU A 584 -7.18 -12.22 -38.08
C GLU A 584 -5.93 -12.68 -37.34
N LYS A 585 -4.81 -11.99 -37.57
CA LYS A 585 -3.54 -12.24 -36.88
C LYS A 585 -3.64 -11.99 -35.38
N ALA A 586 -4.35 -10.95 -34.95
CA ALA A 586 -4.54 -10.63 -33.55
C ALA A 586 -5.30 -11.74 -32.81
N ILE A 587 -6.38 -12.26 -33.40
CA ILE A 587 -7.17 -13.37 -32.83
C ILE A 587 -6.31 -14.64 -32.70
N GLU A 588 -5.48 -14.93 -33.71
CA GLU A 588 -4.55 -16.06 -33.65
C GLU A 588 -3.58 -15.92 -32.48
N LEU A 589 -2.92 -14.76 -32.35
CA LEU A 589 -1.95 -14.49 -31.30
C LEU A 589 -2.57 -14.59 -29.90
N ILE A 590 -3.79 -14.10 -29.70
CA ILE A 590 -4.51 -14.24 -28.42
C ILE A 590 -4.75 -15.72 -28.09
N LYS A 591 -5.26 -16.51 -29.05
CA LYS A 591 -5.51 -17.94 -28.83
C LYS A 591 -4.21 -18.70 -28.54
N GLN A 592 -3.11 -18.34 -29.19
CA GLN A 592 -1.78 -18.88 -28.89
C GLN A 592 -1.30 -18.50 -27.48
N ALA A 593 -1.45 -17.24 -27.07
CA ALA A 593 -1.08 -16.76 -25.73
C ALA A 593 -1.91 -17.43 -24.62
N VAL A 594 -3.21 -17.60 -24.83
CA VAL A 594 -4.11 -18.34 -23.92
C VAL A 594 -3.67 -19.80 -23.82
N LYS A 595 -3.30 -20.44 -24.93
CA LYS A 595 -2.77 -21.82 -24.92
C LYS A 595 -1.46 -21.93 -24.14
N LYS A 596 -0.53 -20.97 -24.29
CA LYS A 596 0.72 -20.89 -23.52
C LYS A 596 0.45 -20.73 -22.01
N THR A 597 -0.49 -19.86 -21.66
CA THR A 597 -0.80 -19.48 -20.27
C THR A 597 -1.63 -20.54 -19.53
N TYR A 598 -2.65 -21.09 -20.19
CA TYR A 598 -3.67 -21.95 -19.57
C TYR A 598 -3.64 -23.41 -20.04
N GLY A 599 -2.88 -23.74 -21.09
CA GLY A 599 -2.79 -25.12 -21.60
C GLY A 599 -2.30 -26.12 -20.54
N ARG A 600 -1.43 -25.67 -19.63
CA ARG A 600 -0.95 -26.48 -18.49
C ARG A 600 -1.94 -26.58 -17.32
N LYS A 601 -2.98 -25.75 -17.29
CA LYS A 601 -3.96 -25.63 -16.19
C LYS A 601 -5.25 -26.44 -16.41
N GLY A 602 -5.38 -27.12 -17.55
CA GLY A 602 -6.45 -28.09 -17.84
C GLY A 602 -7.30 -27.76 -19.07
N LYS A 603 -7.70 -28.78 -19.83
CA LYS A 603 -8.41 -28.66 -21.12
C LYS A 603 -9.73 -27.86 -21.02
N ARG A 604 -10.50 -28.05 -19.94
CA ARG A 604 -11.76 -27.35 -19.70
C ARG A 604 -11.60 -25.83 -19.53
N LEU A 605 -10.51 -25.38 -18.89
CA LEU A 605 -10.25 -23.95 -18.72
C LEU A 605 -9.85 -23.31 -20.05
N LEU A 606 -9.05 -24.02 -20.86
CA LEU A 606 -8.66 -23.59 -22.19
C LEU A 606 -9.87 -23.44 -23.12
N GLU A 607 -10.74 -24.45 -23.18
CA GLU A 607 -11.97 -24.43 -23.99
C GLU A 607 -12.90 -23.26 -23.61
N ARG A 608 -13.06 -22.98 -22.31
CA ARG A 608 -13.84 -21.83 -21.83
C ARG A 608 -13.27 -20.49 -22.30
N ASN A 609 -11.95 -20.31 -22.26
CA ASN A 609 -11.33 -19.08 -22.76
C ASN A 609 -11.51 -18.92 -24.27
N PHE A 610 -11.43 -20.02 -25.04
CA PHE A 610 -11.69 -19.97 -26.48
C PHE A 610 -13.15 -19.60 -26.79
N GLN A 611 -14.10 -20.22 -26.08
CA GLN A 611 -15.52 -19.86 -26.19
C GLN A 611 -15.76 -18.39 -25.84
N ALA A 612 -15.09 -17.87 -24.82
CA ALA A 612 -15.18 -16.46 -24.45
C ALA A 612 -14.62 -15.51 -25.51
N ILE A 613 -13.51 -15.87 -26.17
CA ILE A 613 -12.94 -15.09 -27.28
C ILE A 613 -13.93 -15.03 -28.45
N ASP A 614 -14.47 -16.18 -28.86
CA ASP A 614 -15.38 -16.26 -29.99
C ASP A 614 -16.71 -15.53 -29.69
N ALA A 615 -17.23 -15.67 -28.46
CA ALA A 615 -18.43 -14.95 -28.00
C ALA A 615 -18.20 -13.44 -27.87
N ALA A 616 -16.99 -13.01 -27.49
CA ALA A 616 -16.64 -11.59 -27.41
C ALA A 616 -16.69 -10.92 -28.78
N LEU A 617 -16.13 -11.56 -29.82
CA LEU A 617 -16.17 -11.05 -31.19
C LEU A 617 -17.60 -10.95 -31.73
N ALA A 618 -18.44 -11.95 -31.44
CA ALA A 618 -19.84 -11.95 -31.86
C ALA A 618 -20.71 -10.93 -31.08
N GLY A 619 -20.37 -10.65 -29.82
CA GLY A 619 -21.10 -9.74 -28.93
C GLY A 619 -20.57 -8.30 -28.92
N LEU A 620 -19.54 -8.00 -29.72
CA LEU A 620 -19.00 -6.65 -29.87
C LEU A 620 -19.78 -5.91 -30.96
N HIS A 621 -20.35 -4.77 -30.61
CA HIS A 621 -21.19 -4.00 -31.51
C HIS A 621 -20.73 -2.55 -31.61
N GLN A 622 -20.64 -2.03 -32.83
CA GLN A 622 -20.50 -0.60 -33.07
C GLN A 622 -21.84 0.09 -32.81
N VAL A 623 -21.81 1.25 -32.15
CA VAL A 623 -22.99 2.06 -31.84
C VAL A 623 -23.15 3.14 -32.91
N GLU A 624 -24.36 3.30 -33.44
CA GLU A 624 -24.68 4.42 -34.32
C GLU A 624 -24.71 5.72 -33.51
N ILE A 625 -23.94 6.72 -33.96
CA ILE A 625 -23.77 7.99 -33.25
C ILE A 625 -24.74 9.03 -33.86
N PRO A 626 -25.67 9.60 -33.07
CA PRO A 626 -26.52 10.70 -33.51
C PRO A 626 -25.74 11.98 -33.81
N SER A 627 -26.33 12.90 -34.58
CA SER A 627 -25.70 14.17 -34.93
C SER A 627 -25.64 15.20 -33.80
N ALA A 628 -26.32 14.96 -32.68
CA ALA A 628 -26.39 15.89 -31.56
C ALA A 628 -26.47 15.13 -30.23
N ALA A 629 -25.90 15.71 -29.18
CA ALA A 629 -26.04 15.22 -27.81
C ALA A 629 -27.46 15.50 -27.29
N ASP A 630 -28.17 14.45 -26.91
CA ASP A 630 -29.59 14.47 -26.52
C ASP A 630 -29.84 13.89 -25.10
N SER A 631 -28.79 13.46 -24.41
CA SER A 631 -28.90 12.96 -23.04
C SER A 631 -29.39 14.05 -22.08
N THR A 632 -30.37 13.69 -21.26
CA THR A 632 -30.80 14.49 -20.09
C THR A 632 -30.00 14.17 -18.83
N PHE A 633 -29.09 13.20 -18.91
CA PHE A 633 -28.26 12.80 -17.79
C PHE A 633 -27.01 13.69 -17.71
N GLU A 634 -26.94 14.50 -16.66
CA GLU A 634 -25.72 15.18 -16.26
C GLU A 634 -25.06 14.39 -15.13
N ARG A 635 -23.73 14.31 -15.18
CA ARG A 635 -22.99 13.57 -14.17
C ARG A 635 -23.16 14.24 -12.79
N PRO A 636 -23.49 13.47 -11.74
CA PRO A 636 -23.69 14.04 -10.41
C PRO A 636 -22.38 14.56 -9.81
N PRO A 637 -22.44 15.50 -8.85
CA PRO A 637 -21.27 15.90 -8.09
C PRO A 637 -20.69 14.70 -7.31
N PRO A 638 -19.35 14.63 -7.11
CA PRO A 638 -18.72 13.48 -6.43
C PRO A 638 -19.14 13.30 -4.98
N VAL A 639 -19.58 14.38 -4.32
CA VAL A 639 -20.11 14.39 -2.95
C VAL A 639 -21.33 15.31 -2.88
N PRO A 640 -22.26 15.12 -1.92
CA PRO A 640 -23.42 16.00 -1.75
C PRO A 640 -23.07 17.43 -1.32
N ASP A 641 -23.93 18.40 -1.65
CA ASP A 641 -23.75 19.83 -1.34
C ASP A 641 -23.70 20.14 0.17
N PHE A 642 -24.25 19.27 1.02
CA PHE A 642 -24.22 19.41 2.47
C PHE A 642 -22.92 18.88 3.11
N ALA A 643 -22.02 18.27 2.34
CA ALA A 643 -20.75 17.78 2.86
C ALA A 643 -19.91 18.94 3.44
N PRO A 644 -19.03 18.72 4.43
CA PRO A 644 -18.18 19.78 4.96
C PRO A 644 -17.32 20.45 3.86
N LYS A 645 -17.00 21.74 4.00
CA LYS A 645 -16.22 22.49 3.00
C LYS A 645 -14.91 21.79 2.61
N PHE A 646 -14.19 21.25 3.58
CA PHE A 646 -12.97 20.48 3.31
C PHE A 646 -13.25 19.25 2.44
N VAL A 647 -14.35 18.54 2.67
CA VAL A 647 -14.76 17.40 1.84
C VAL A 647 -15.08 17.85 0.42
N GLN A 648 -15.79 18.97 0.24
CA GLN A 648 -16.12 19.50 -1.08
C GLN A 648 -14.91 20.00 -1.86
N GLN A 649 -13.98 20.68 -1.19
CA GLN A 649 -12.87 21.38 -1.85
C GLN A 649 -11.60 20.54 -1.97
N VAL A 650 -11.43 19.50 -1.14
CA VAL A 650 -10.21 18.67 -1.10
C VAL A 650 -10.54 17.21 -1.38
N THR A 651 -11.42 16.59 -0.58
CA THR A 651 -11.75 15.16 -0.73
C THR A 651 -12.44 14.84 -2.06
N ALA A 652 -13.41 15.66 -2.49
CA ALA A 652 -14.20 15.42 -3.68
C ALA A 652 -13.39 15.51 -4.99
N PRO A 653 -12.49 16.50 -5.20
CA PRO A 653 -11.59 16.47 -6.35
C PRO A 653 -10.70 15.23 -6.39
N ILE A 654 -10.17 14.77 -5.25
CA ILE A 654 -9.35 13.55 -5.21
C ILE A 654 -10.19 12.31 -5.58
N ILE A 655 -11.42 12.17 -5.05
CA ILE A 655 -12.35 11.10 -5.43
C ILE A 655 -12.63 11.12 -6.94
N ALA A 656 -12.75 12.30 -7.53
CA ALA A 656 -12.99 12.51 -8.96
C ALA A 656 -11.73 12.32 -9.85
N GLY A 657 -10.57 12.02 -9.27
CA GLY A 657 -9.30 11.89 -10.03
C GLY A 657 -8.66 13.23 -10.43
N ARG A 658 -9.04 14.33 -9.75
CA ARG A 658 -8.55 15.71 -9.98
C ARG A 658 -7.73 16.24 -8.81
N GLY A 659 -7.07 15.35 -8.07
CA GLY A 659 -6.25 15.72 -6.91
C GLY A 659 -5.05 16.61 -7.26
N ASP A 660 -4.55 16.54 -8.50
CA ASP A 660 -3.45 17.38 -9.00
C ASP A 660 -3.82 18.87 -9.14
N GLU A 661 -5.12 19.19 -9.18
CA GLU A 661 -5.64 20.57 -9.27
C GLU A 661 -5.67 21.29 -7.92
N ILE A 662 -5.51 20.56 -6.81
CA ILE A 662 -5.63 21.14 -5.47
C ILE A 662 -4.39 22.00 -5.15
N PRO A 663 -4.56 23.28 -4.83
CA PRO A 663 -3.44 24.14 -4.47
C PRO A 663 -2.93 23.87 -3.05
N VAL A 664 -1.70 24.31 -2.78
CA VAL A 664 -1.01 24.09 -1.50
C VAL A 664 -1.82 24.66 -0.32
N SER A 665 -2.49 25.80 -0.48
CA SER A 665 -3.27 26.45 0.59
C SER A 665 -4.43 25.61 1.15
N LEU A 666 -4.93 24.62 0.39
CA LEU A 666 -6.01 23.74 0.83
C LEU A 666 -5.52 22.47 1.54
N MET A 667 -4.22 22.18 1.48
CA MET A 667 -3.65 20.99 2.09
C MET A 667 -3.33 21.25 3.59
N PRO A 668 -3.64 20.32 4.50
CA PRO A 668 -3.24 20.45 5.90
C PRO A 668 -1.71 20.52 6.06
N THR A 669 -1.21 21.48 6.84
CA THR A 669 0.24 21.74 6.96
C THR A 669 1.00 20.65 7.73
N ASP A 670 0.30 19.89 8.56
CA ASP A 670 0.84 18.82 9.41
C ASP A 670 0.31 17.43 9.04
N GLY A 671 -0.46 17.32 7.94
CA GLY A 671 -1.08 16.07 7.54
C GLY A 671 -2.31 15.66 8.35
N THR A 672 -2.92 16.54 9.15
CA THR A 672 -4.16 16.24 9.89
C THR A 672 -5.38 16.26 8.96
N TRP A 673 -6.06 15.12 8.82
CA TRP A 673 -7.28 14.96 8.00
C TRP A 673 -8.55 14.82 8.85
N PRO A 674 -9.72 15.28 8.35
CA PRO A 674 -10.99 15.04 9.03
C PRO A 674 -11.36 13.55 9.06
N LEU A 675 -12.08 13.18 10.11
CA LEU A 675 -12.68 11.86 10.29
C LEU A 675 -14.00 11.75 9.52
N GLY A 676 -14.45 10.50 9.31
CA GLY A 676 -15.79 10.17 8.82
C GLY A 676 -16.03 10.49 7.34
N THR A 677 -14.98 10.73 6.55
CA THR A 677 -15.17 11.15 5.15
C THR A 677 -15.55 10.00 4.22
N ALA A 678 -15.34 8.73 4.62
CA ALA A 678 -15.79 7.57 3.86
C ALA A 678 -17.31 7.52 3.66
N ALA A 679 -18.09 8.13 4.57
CA ALA A 679 -19.55 8.21 4.45
C ALA A 679 -20.02 8.97 3.20
N PHE A 680 -19.18 9.81 2.59
CA PHE A 680 -19.52 10.61 1.40
C PHE A 680 -19.13 9.95 0.07
N GLU A 681 -18.38 8.84 0.09
CA GLU A 681 -17.86 8.23 -1.15
C GLU A 681 -18.91 7.47 -1.96
N LYS A 682 -19.85 6.79 -1.27
CA LYS A 682 -20.99 6.06 -1.84
C LYS A 682 -20.63 5.28 -3.10
N ARG A 683 -19.77 4.28 -2.95
CA ARG A 683 -19.07 3.59 -4.06
C ARG A 683 -19.98 2.80 -5.01
N ASN A 684 -21.13 2.34 -4.55
CA ASN A 684 -22.14 1.59 -5.30
C ASN A 684 -21.54 0.44 -6.15
N ILE A 685 -20.79 -0.46 -5.49
CA ILE A 685 -20.10 -1.58 -6.14
C ILE A 685 -20.77 -2.95 -5.93
N ALA A 686 -21.82 -3.03 -5.10
CA ALA A 686 -22.53 -4.28 -4.84
C ALA A 686 -23.52 -4.61 -5.97
N LEU A 687 -23.36 -5.81 -6.54
CA LEU A 687 -24.34 -6.36 -7.50
C LEU A 687 -25.61 -6.90 -6.82
N GLN A 688 -25.54 -7.20 -5.53
CA GLN A 688 -26.66 -7.70 -4.74
C GLN A 688 -26.58 -7.14 -3.31
N LEU A 689 -27.75 -6.88 -2.72
CA LEU A 689 -27.89 -6.41 -1.34
C LEU A 689 -28.57 -7.46 -0.44
N PRO A 690 -28.25 -7.48 0.87
CA PRO A 690 -28.99 -8.25 1.86
C PRO A 690 -30.37 -7.62 2.12
N LYS A 691 -31.44 -8.39 1.87
CA LYS A 691 -32.83 -8.06 2.19
C LYS A 691 -33.25 -8.65 3.53
N TRP A 692 -33.74 -7.81 4.44
CA TRP A 692 -34.20 -8.20 5.77
C TRP A 692 -35.65 -8.68 5.77
N GLU A 693 -35.90 -9.82 6.42
CA GLU A 693 -37.23 -10.39 6.68
C GLU A 693 -37.50 -10.30 8.20
N ASP A 694 -38.28 -9.30 8.60
CA ASP A 694 -38.48 -8.89 9.99
C ASP A 694 -39.34 -9.88 10.81
N ASP A 695 -40.32 -10.51 10.15
CA ASP A 695 -41.28 -11.45 10.73
C ASP A 695 -40.60 -12.63 11.46
N ILE A 696 -39.57 -13.21 10.84
CA ILE A 696 -38.83 -14.35 11.38
C ILE A 696 -37.57 -13.96 12.18
N CYS A 697 -37.05 -12.74 12.04
CA CYS A 697 -35.80 -12.32 12.67
C CYS A 697 -35.84 -12.39 14.21
N THR A 698 -34.76 -12.85 14.85
CA THR A 698 -34.63 -12.97 16.32
C THR A 698 -33.83 -11.84 16.97
N HIS A 699 -33.34 -10.89 16.17
CA HIS A 699 -32.57 -9.72 16.63
C HIS A 699 -31.26 -10.08 17.36
N CYS A 700 -30.54 -11.08 16.85
CA CYS A 700 -29.34 -11.62 17.50
C CYS A 700 -28.08 -10.73 17.39
N GLY A 701 -28.05 -9.75 16.47
CA GLY A 701 -26.90 -8.86 16.26
C GLY A 701 -25.74 -9.44 15.42
N LYS A 702 -25.80 -10.71 14.99
CA LYS A 702 -24.69 -11.34 14.24
C LYS A 702 -24.40 -10.68 12.89
N CYS A 703 -25.42 -10.23 12.16
CA CYS A 703 -25.23 -9.61 10.85
C CYS A 703 -24.43 -8.28 10.92
N PRO A 704 -24.74 -7.33 11.82
CA PRO A 704 -23.88 -6.18 12.08
C PRO A 704 -22.48 -6.53 12.59
N LEU A 705 -22.32 -7.60 13.38
CA LEU A 705 -20.99 -8.01 13.87
C LEU A 705 -20.05 -8.32 12.72
N VAL A 706 -20.46 -9.21 11.83
CA VAL A 706 -19.58 -9.77 10.78
C VAL A 706 -19.41 -8.87 9.58
N CYS A 707 -20.21 -7.79 9.46
CA CYS A 707 -20.11 -6.89 8.32
C CYS A 707 -18.74 -6.19 8.31
N PRO A 708 -17.89 -6.43 7.30
CA PRO A 708 -16.55 -5.86 7.26
C PRO A 708 -16.52 -4.36 6.93
N HIS A 709 -17.64 -3.80 6.47
CA HIS A 709 -17.73 -2.40 6.04
C HIS A 709 -18.71 -1.56 6.88
N GLY A 710 -19.32 -2.13 7.93
CA GLY A 710 -20.35 -1.42 8.70
C GLY A 710 -21.60 -1.05 7.88
N ALA A 711 -21.82 -1.74 6.76
CA ALA A 711 -22.89 -1.49 5.78
C ALA A 711 -24.23 -2.16 6.13
N ILE A 712 -24.32 -2.90 7.25
CA ILE A 712 -25.59 -3.31 7.84
C ILE A 712 -25.54 -3.00 9.34
N ARG A 713 -26.53 -2.26 9.83
CA ARG A 713 -26.60 -1.78 11.21
C ARG A 713 -27.93 -2.10 11.84
N SER A 714 -28.01 -1.96 13.16
CA SER A 714 -29.27 -2.03 13.89
C SER A 714 -29.40 -0.88 14.87
N LYS A 715 -30.58 -0.26 14.91
CA LYS A 715 -30.97 0.76 15.90
C LYS A 715 -32.21 0.32 16.66
N VAL A 716 -32.29 0.72 17.93
CA VAL A 716 -33.47 0.57 18.77
C VAL A 716 -34.01 1.96 19.08
N PHE A 717 -35.31 2.17 18.86
CA PHE A 717 -35.95 3.48 18.94
C PHE A 717 -37.42 3.36 19.37
N THR A 718 -38.07 4.48 19.66
CA THR A 718 -39.49 4.51 20.07
C THR A 718 -40.40 4.47 18.85
N GLU A 719 -41.64 3.99 19.00
CA GLU A 719 -42.61 3.94 17.90
C GLU A 719 -42.95 5.34 17.34
N GLY A 720 -42.83 6.39 18.15
CA GLY A 720 -43.06 7.78 17.72
C GLY A 720 -42.09 8.25 16.63
N GLU A 721 -40.86 7.71 16.59
CA GLU A 721 -39.85 8.06 15.59
C GLU A 721 -40.26 7.59 14.17
N LEU A 722 -41.22 6.66 14.05
CA LEU A 722 -41.68 6.14 12.75
C LEU A 722 -42.63 7.08 12.01
N ALA A 723 -43.02 8.22 12.61
CA ALA A 723 -43.99 9.13 11.99
C ALA A 723 -43.55 9.68 10.62
N ALA A 724 -42.23 9.80 10.40
CA ALA A 724 -41.63 10.27 9.15
C ALA A 724 -40.95 9.14 8.35
N ALA A 725 -41.17 7.88 8.72
CA ALA A 725 -40.56 6.74 8.04
C ALA A 725 -41.12 6.59 6.62
N PRO A 726 -40.29 6.28 5.61
CA PRO A 726 -40.77 5.83 4.31
C PRO A 726 -41.70 4.62 4.44
N ASP A 727 -42.71 4.48 3.57
CA ASP A 727 -43.64 3.33 3.58
C ASP A 727 -42.91 1.98 3.48
N SER A 728 -41.74 1.99 2.86
CA SER A 728 -40.86 0.84 2.69
C SER A 728 -39.95 0.53 3.87
N PHE A 729 -39.92 1.37 4.91
CA PHE A 729 -39.02 1.21 6.04
C PHE A 729 -39.51 0.13 7.00
N LEU A 730 -38.75 -0.95 7.11
CA LEU A 730 -39.11 -2.07 7.96
C LEU A 730 -38.70 -1.83 9.42
N SER A 731 -39.57 -2.22 10.35
CA SER A 731 -39.26 -2.26 11.78
C SER A 731 -40.07 -3.35 12.49
N ALA A 732 -39.53 -3.88 13.59
CA ALA A 732 -40.18 -4.90 14.40
C ALA A 732 -40.17 -4.55 15.89
N ASN A 733 -41.11 -5.09 16.67
CA ASN A 733 -41.08 -4.95 18.13
C ASN A 733 -39.85 -5.65 18.70
N VAL A 734 -39.11 -4.98 19.60
CA VAL A 734 -37.89 -5.55 20.19
C VAL A 734 -38.22 -6.82 21.00
N LYS A 735 -37.68 -7.95 20.56
CA LYS A 735 -37.79 -9.26 21.23
C LYS A 735 -36.74 -9.42 22.33
N GLY A 736 -37.10 -9.96 23.51
CA GLY A 736 -36.19 -10.32 24.61
C GLY A 736 -36.07 -9.29 25.75
N GLY A 737 -35.60 -9.73 26.92
CA GLY A 737 -35.45 -8.87 28.12
C GLY A 737 -34.29 -7.87 28.02
N GLY A 738 -34.35 -6.79 28.82
CA GLY A 738 -33.33 -5.73 28.87
C GLY A 738 -33.63 -4.49 28.03
N PHE A 739 -34.82 -4.41 27.42
CA PHE A 739 -35.32 -3.23 26.72
C PHE A 739 -36.71 -2.87 27.28
N GLU A 740 -37.04 -1.59 27.29
CA GLU A 740 -38.38 -1.12 27.67
C GLU A 740 -39.44 -1.65 26.70
N LYS A 741 -40.68 -1.86 27.19
CA LYS A 741 -41.79 -2.31 26.35
C LYS A 741 -42.17 -1.23 25.34
N GLY A 742 -42.53 -1.64 24.12
CA GLY A 742 -42.96 -0.72 23.06
C GLY A 742 -41.84 -0.17 22.18
N LEU A 743 -40.58 -0.55 22.43
CA LEU A 743 -39.47 -0.19 21.55
C LEU A 743 -39.50 -1.01 20.24
N LYS A 744 -39.06 -0.34 19.17
CA LYS A 744 -38.89 -0.90 17.82
C LYS A 744 -37.41 -1.13 17.54
N ILE A 745 -37.12 -2.05 16.62
CA ILE A 745 -35.79 -2.28 16.06
C ILE A 745 -35.88 -2.39 14.55
N SER A 746 -34.87 -1.86 13.87
CA SER A 746 -34.67 -2.06 12.43
C SER A 746 -33.25 -2.54 12.17
N TYR A 747 -33.10 -3.42 11.18
CA TYR A 747 -31.82 -3.79 10.58
C TYR A 747 -31.77 -3.18 9.18
N GLN A 748 -30.95 -2.15 9.01
CA GLN A 748 -30.90 -1.37 7.78
C GLN A 748 -29.55 -1.56 7.07
N VAL A 749 -29.60 -1.76 5.75
CA VAL A 749 -28.43 -1.82 4.88
C VAL A 749 -28.13 -0.43 4.29
N ALA A 750 -26.85 -0.10 4.18
CA ALA A 750 -26.35 1.04 3.41
C ALA A 750 -26.11 0.56 1.96
N PRO A 751 -26.99 0.85 1.00
CA PRO A 751 -26.95 0.24 -0.33
C PRO A 751 -25.66 0.59 -1.10
N ASP A 752 -25.24 1.86 -1.07
CA ASP A 752 -24.09 2.33 -1.84
C ASP A 752 -22.72 2.01 -1.19
N ASP A 753 -22.72 1.58 0.08
CA ASP A 753 -21.48 1.22 0.79
C ASP A 753 -21.35 -0.29 1.01
N CYS A 754 -22.41 -1.05 0.71
CA CYS A 754 -22.35 -2.49 0.70
C CYS A 754 -21.39 -2.97 -0.40
N THR A 755 -20.61 -3.99 -0.09
CA THR A 755 -19.71 -4.65 -1.06
C THR A 755 -20.27 -5.95 -1.61
N GLY A 756 -21.46 -6.37 -1.15
CA GLY A 756 -22.13 -7.59 -1.62
C GLY A 756 -21.43 -8.90 -1.22
N CYS A 757 -20.61 -8.91 -0.15
CA CYS A 757 -19.84 -10.09 0.26
C CYS A 757 -20.67 -11.28 0.76
N GLY A 758 -21.93 -11.07 1.14
CA GLY A 758 -22.85 -12.12 1.58
C GLY A 758 -22.64 -12.65 3.01
N LEU A 759 -21.60 -12.22 3.73
CA LEU A 759 -21.27 -12.73 5.07
C LEU A 759 -22.40 -12.54 6.09
N CYS A 760 -23.12 -11.41 6.04
CA CYS A 760 -24.27 -11.17 6.92
C CYS A 760 -25.41 -12.19 6.71
N VAL A 761 -25.60 -12.67 5.49
CA VAL A 761 -26.59 -13.70 5.14
C VAL A 761 -26.10 -15.11 5.51
N ASP A 762 -24.79 -15.34 5.35
CA ASP A 762 -24.15 -16.60 5.71
C ASP A 762 -24.26 -16.87 7.22
N ILE A 763 -23.86 -15.90 8.07
CA ILE A 763 -23.88 -16.05 9.54
C ILE A 763 -25.30 -16.14 10.12
N CYS A 764 -26.33 -15.73 9.37
CA CYS A 764 -27.69 -15.67 9.87
C CYS A 764 -28.21 -17.09 10.22
N PRO A 765 -28.46 -17.40 11.50
CA PRO A 765 -28.85 -18.74 11.92
C PRO A 765 -30.35 -19.01 11.71
N ILE A 766 -31.12 -17.97 11.40
CA ILE A 766 -32.58 -18.01 11.41
C ILE A 766 -33.10 -18.37 10.03
N ARG A 767 -33.82 -19.48 9.96
CA ARG A 767 -34.49 -20.01 8.78
C ARG A 767 -35.97 -20.16 9.08
N ASP A 768 -36.77 -19.94 8.04
CA ASP A 768 -38.20 -20.24 8.08
C ASP A 768 -38.38 -21.76 8.32
N LYS A 769 -39.30 -22.12 9.23
CA LYS A 769 -39.55 -23.52 9.62
C LYS A 769 -40.19 -24.33 8.50
N GLN A 770 -40.97 -23.69 7.64
CA GLN A 770 -41.69 -24.31 6.52
C GLN A 770 -40.84 -24.28 5.25
N ASN A 771 -40.03 -23.25 5.04
CA ASN A 771 -39.12 -23.13 3.90
C ASN A 771 -37.67 -22.84 4.33
N PRO A 772 -36.81 -23.86 4.52
CA PRO A 772 -35.42 -23.67 4.95
C PRO A 772 -34.53 -22.84 4.01
N LYS A 773 -34.99 -22.55 2.78
CA LYS A 773 -34.31 -21.64 1.85
C LYS A 773 -34.57 -20.17 2.16
N ARG A 774 -35.69 -19.84 2.82
CA ARG A 774 -36.01 -18.49 3.30
C ARG A 774 -35.30 -18.26 4.64
N LYS A 775 -34.33 -17.34 4.67
CA LYS A 775 -33.65 -16.90 5.89
C LYS A 775 -34.20 -15.55 6.35
N ALA A 776 -33.86 -15.13 7.57
CA ALA A 776 -34.18 -13.76 8.05
C ALA A 776 -33.40 -12.66 7.29
N LEU A 777 -32.38 -13.04 6.51
CA LEU A 777 -31.64 -12.15 5.61
C LEU A 777 -31.30 -12.93 4.34
N ASN A 778 -31.58 -12.38 3.16
CA ASN A 778 -31.35 -13.05 1.87
C ASN A 778 -30.69 -12.08 0.87
N MET A 779 -29.87 -12.55 -0.07
CA MET A 779 -29.32 -11.68 -1.12
C MET A 779 -30.35 -11.46 -2.24
N THR A 780 -30.50 -10.23 -2.71
CA THR A 780 -31.33 -9.86 -3.87
C THR A 780 -30.58 -8.92 -4.81
N GLY A 781 -30.81 -9.05 -6.12
CA GLY A 781 -30.29 -8.12 -7.15
C GLY A 781 -31.37 -7.18 -7.71
N ASP A 782 -32.52 -7.11 -7.05
CA ASP A 782 -33.64 -6.25 -7.44
C ASP A 782 -33.25 -4.77 -7.36
N GLN A 783 -33.21 -4.09 -8.50
CA GLN A 783 -32.83 -2.68 -8.59
C GLN A 783 -33.85 -1.76 -7.92
N ALA A 784 -35.14 -2.11 -7.91
CA ALA A 784 -36.16 -1.33 -7.20
C ALA A 784 -35.92 -1.37 -5.69
N TYR A 785 -35.49 -2.52 -5.17
CA TYR A 785 -35.07 -2.64 -3.78
C TYR A 785 -33.81 -1.81 -3.49
N HIS A 786 -32.79 -1.84 -4.36
CA HIS A 786 -31.59 -1.02 -4.17
C HIS A 786 -31.92 0.47 -4.04
N GLU A 787 -32.79 0.99 -4.90
CA GLU A 787 -33.20 2.40 -4.87
C GLU A 787 -34.02 2.72 -3.61
N GLN A 788 -34.98 1.86 -3.27
CA GLN A 788 -35.76 1.97 -2.04
C GLN A 788 -34.87 2.04 -0.78
N GLU A 789 -33.83 1.22 -0.73
CA GLU A 789 -32.93 1.19 0.43
C GLU A 789 -32.11 2.47 0.59
N ARG A 790 -31.96 3.32 -0.44
CA ARG A 790 -31.31 4.64 -0.29
C ARG A 790 -32.14 5.53 0.64
N ALA A 791 -33.43 5.66 0.36
CA ALA A 791 -34.36 6.44 1.18
C ALA A 791 -34.52 5.85 2.59
N ASN A 792 -34.59 4.52 2.71
CA ASN A 792 -34.64 3.84 4.01
C ASN A 792 -33.35 4.07 4.82
N TRP A 793 -32.18 4.07 4.18
CA TRP A 793 -30.89 4.33 4.83
C TRP A 793 -30.79 5.78 5.33
N ASP A 794 -31.19 6.76 4.53
CA ASP A 794 -31.17 8.17 4.92
C ASP A 794 -32.08 8.42 6.13
N PHE A 795 -33.29 7.84 6.13
CA PHE A 795 -34.17 7.87 7.30
C PHE A 795 -33.54 7.20 8.53
N PHE A 796 -32.93 6.01 8.35
CA PHE A 796 -32.27 5.27 9.43
C PHE A 796 -31.13 6.06 10.07
N LEU A 797 -30.36 6.83 9.29
CA LEU A 797 -29.32 7.70 9.82
C LEU A 797 -29.89 8.78 10.75
N GLY A 798 -31.09 9.30 10.46
CA GLY A 798 -31.79 10.30 11.27
C GLY A 798 -32.36 9.79 12.59
N LEU A 799 -32.52 8.47 12.77
CA LEU A 799 -33.00 7.88 14.03
C LEU A 799 -31.99 8.11 15.17
N PRO A 800 -32.45 8.35 16.42
CA PRO A 800 -31.54 8.53 17.55
C PRO A 800 -30.73 7.27 17.87
N GLU A 801 -29.49 7.46 18.32
CA GLU A 801 -28.69 6.37 18.88
C GLU A 801 -29.25 5.96 20.26
N TYR A 802 -29.24 4.67 20.56
CA TYR A 802 -29.73 4.18 21.86
C TYR A 802 -28.72 4.51 22.97
N ASP A 803 -29.23 4.85 24.15
CA ASP A 803 -28.39 5.18 25.32
C ASP A 803 -27.49 3.99 25.69
N ARG A 804 -26.17 4.21 25.54
CA ARG A 804 -25.13 3.21 25.77
C ARG A 804 -25.12 2.71 27.22
N SER A 805 -25.40 3.59 28.20
CA SER A 805 -25.41 3.26 29.62
C SER A 805 -26.49 2.24 29.98
N LYS A 806 -27.54 2.12 29.15
CA LYS A 806 -28.65 1.17 29.33
C LYS A 806 -28.43 -0.16 28.60
N LEU A 807 -27.40 -0.28 27.75
CA LEU A 807 -27.14 -1.48 26.97
C LEU A 807 -26.37 -2.53 27.79
N LYS A 808 -26.83 -3.78 27.70
CA LYS A 808 -26.05 -4.92 28.20
C LYS A 808 -24.91 -5.28 27.24
N LYS A 809 -23.79 -4.56 27.33
CA LYS A 809 -22.59 -4.71 26.48
C LYS A 809 -21.98 -6.12 26.45
N THR A 810 -22.23 -6.93 27.49
CA THR A 810 -21.78 -8.33 27.57
C THR A 810 -22.56 -9.30 26.68
N THR A 811 -23.61 -8.84 26.01
CA THR A 811 -24.38 -9.63 25.04
C THR A 811 -24.16 -9.13 23.63
N LEU A 812 -24.16 -10.04 22.66
CA LEU A 812 -23.96 -9.66 21.26
C LEU A 812 -25.05 -8.69 20.76
N LYS A 813 -26.31 -8.94 21.13
CA LYS A 813 -27.41 -8.04 20.81
C LYS A 813 -27.17 -6.62 21.35
N GLY A 814 -26.74 -6.48 22.60
CA GLY A 814 -26.46 -5.18 23.20
C GLY A 814 -25.29 -4.47 22.53
N ALA A 815 -24.16 -5.17 22.33
CA ALA A 815 -22.98 -4.59 21.69
C ALA A 815 -23.24 -4.14 20.25
N MET A 816 -24.09 -4.85 19.49
CA MET A 816 -24.34 -4.58 18.07
C MET A 816 -25.44 -3.54 17.81
N ILE A 817 -26.09 -3.03 18.87
CA ILE A 817 -26.93 -1.82 18.82
C ILE A 817 -26.09 -0.56 18.91
N MET A 818 -24.90 -0.62 19.52
CA MET A 818 -23.99 0.53 19.59
C MET A 818 -23.54 0.95 18.19
N GLN A 819 -23.52 2.25 17.95
CA GLN A 819 -23.04 2.83 16.70
C GLN A 819 -21.60 2.36 16.40
N PRO A 820 -21.31 1.85 15.18
CA PRO A 820 -19.95 1.64 14.72
C PRO A 820 -19.26 2.96 14.43
N LEU A 821 -18.03 3.11 14.93
CA LEU A 821 -17.18 4.29 14.69
C LEU A 821 -16.02 3.97 13.72
N PHE A 822 -16.18 2.88 12.97
CA PHE A 822 -15.35 2.47 11.85
C PHE A 822 -16.26 1.91 10.74
N GLU A 823 -16.36 2.62 9.64
CA GLU A 823 -17.34 2.35 8.58
C GLU A 823 -16.76 2.58 7.18
N PHE A 824 -17.26 1.81 6.21
CA PHE A 824 -17.05 2.02 4.77
C PHE A 824 -15.58 2.06 4.31
N SER A 825 -14.70 1.34 4.99
CA SER A 825 -13.27 1.32 4.69
C SER A 825 -12.95 0.78 3.29
N GLY A 826 -11.77 1.13 2.77
CA GLY A 826 -11.25 0.64 1.48
C GLY A 826 -10.81 -0.83 1.48
N ALA A 827 -11.18 -1.62 2.50
CA ALA A 827 -10.78 -3.02 2.62
C ALA A 827 -11.45 -3.92 1.58
N CYS A 828 -10.85 -5.10 1.33
CA CYS A 828 -11.35 -6.08 0.38
C CYS A 828 -12.80 -6.53 0.69
N VAL A 829 -13.52 -6.96 -0.35
CA VAL A 829 -14.83 -7.61 -0.21
C VAL A 829 -14.69 -8.86 0.68
N GLY A 830 -15.37 -8.88 1.84
CA GLY A 830 -15.29 -9.98 2.80
C GLY A 830 -14.04 -10.02 3.68
N CYS A 831 -13.32 -8.90 3.83
CA CYS A 831 -12.09 -8.79 4.64
C CYS A 831 -12.24 -9.41 6.05
N GLY A 832 -11.26 -10.22 6.47
CA GLY A 832 -11.24 -10.84 7.79
C GLY A 832 -10.80 -9.93 8.94
N GLU A 833 -10.20 -8.77 8.66
CA GLU A 833 -9.63 -7.89 9.68
C GLU A 833 -10.65 -6.90 10.27
N THR A 834 -11.37 -6.20 9.40
CA THR A 834 -12.18 -5.03 9.77
C THR A 834 -13.35 -5.30 10.74
N PRO A 835 -13.98 -6.50 10.80
CA PRO A 835 -14.96 -6.79 11.84
C PRO A 835 -14.41 -6.65 13.27
N TYR A 836 -13.12 -6.96 13.49
CA TYR A 836 -12.47 -6.82 14.79
C TYR A 836 -12.23 -5.34 15.15
N VAL A 837 -11.74 -4.54 14.19
CA VAL A 837 -11.55 -3.09 14.39
C VAL A 837 -12.89 -2.41 14.66
N LYS A 838 -13.91 -2.71 13.85
CA LYS A 838 -15.28 -2.22 14.07
C LYS A 838 -15.80 -2.58 15.47
N LEU A 839 -15.60 -3.83 15.91
CA LEU A 839 -15.99 -4.24 17.27
C LEU A 839 -15.27 -3.42 18.35
N ALA A 840 -13.96 -3.18 18.24
CA ALA A 840 -13.21 -2.33 19.17
C ALA A 840 -13.81 -0.92 19.24
N THR A 841 -14.05 -0.31 18.08
CA THR A 841 -14.59 1.06 18.01
C THR A 841 -16.03 1.16 18.52
N GLN A 842 -16.86 0.13 18.32
CA GLN A 842 -18.22 0.08 18.88
C GLN A 842 -18.21 0.07 20.41
N LEU A 843 -17.27 -0.68 21.01
CA LEU A 843 -17.19 -0.85 22.46
C LEU A 843 -16.48 0.31 23.17
N PHE A 844 -15.45 0.89 22.56
CA PHE A 844 -14.52 1.80 23.25
C PHE A 844 -14.21 3.08 22.46
N GLY A 845 -14.76 3.25 21.26
CA GLY A 845 -14.32 4.26 20.30
C GLY A 845 -14.50 5.70 20.76
N ASP A 846 -15.44 5.99 21.65
CA ASP A 846 -15.68 7.34 22.19
C ASP A 846 -14.58 7.83 23.17
N ARG A 847 -13.57 6.99 23.43
CA ARG A 847 -12.41 7.27 24.29
C ARG A 847 -11.14 6.54 23.82
N MET A 848 -11.08 6.14 22.55
CA MET A 848 -10.01 5.34 21.97
C MET A 848 -8.94 6.22 21.33
N LEU A 849 -7.67 5.91 21.60
CA LEU A 849 -6.53 6.38 20.83
C LEU A 849 -5.91 5.19 20.11
N VAL A 850 -5.62 5.35 18.82
CA VAL A 850 -5.12 4.28 17.96
C VAL A 850 -3.71 4.63 17.45
N ALA A 851 -2.73 3.85 17.89
CA ALA A 851 -1.45 3.69 17.21
C ALA A 851 -1.60 2.54 16.22
N ASN A 852 -1.45 2.81 14.92
CA ASN A 852 -1.61 1.81 13.87
C ASN A 852 -0.30 1.57 13.12
N ALA A 853 0.16 0.32 13.09
CA ALA A 853 1.33 -0.08 12.31
C ALA A 853 1.05 0.04 10.82
N THR A 854 2.08 0.33 10.02
CA THR A 854 1.96 0.28 8.56
C THR A 854 1.60 -1.13 8.09
N GLY A 855 0.57 -1.26 7.25
CA GLY A 855 0.06 -2.54 6.78
C GLY A 855 -1.34 -2.42 6.21
N CYS A 856 -2.08 -3.52 6.05
CA CYS A 856 -3.47 -3.43 5.54
C CYS A 856 -4.32 -2.49 6.40
N SER A 857 -4.17 -2.56 7.72
CA SER A 857 -4.91 -1.75 8.68
C SER A 857 -4.67 -0.26 8.53
N SER A 858 -3.45 0.18 8.20
CA SER A 858 -3.22 1.60 7.92
C SER A 858 -3.73 2.00 6.54
N ILE A 859 -3.64 1.12 5.54
CA ILE A 859 -4.15 1.40 4.20
C ILE A 859 -5.68 1.53 4.19
N TYR A 860 -6.45 0.55 4.65
CA TYR A 860 -7.89 0.75 4.68
C TYR A 860 -8.32 1.73 5.79
N GLY A 861 -7.48 2.00 6.79
CA GLY A 861 -7.80 2.81 7.98
C GLY A 861 -7.50 4.30 7.84
N GLY A 862 -6.58 4.70 6.94
CA GLY A 862 -6.13 6.09 6.82
C GLY A 862 -5.63 6.48 5.43
N ASN A 863 -5.93 5.69 4.39
CA ASN A 863 -5.53 6.06 3.03
C ASN A 863 -6.52 7.02 2.36
N LEU A 864 -5.99 8.17 1.95
CA LEU A 864 -6.74 9.23 1.28
C LEU A 864 -7.33 8.75 -0.06
N PRO A 865 -8.50 9.27 -0.48
CA PRO A 865 -9.12 10.52 -0.01
C PRO A 865 -10.07 10.40 1.19
N THR A 866 -10.38 9.19 1.65
CA THR A 866 -11.49 8.94 2.58
C THR A 866 -11.03 8.21 3.84
N THR A 867 -11.50 8.66 5.00
CA THR A 867 -11.19 8.09 6.32
C THR A 867 -12.40 7.33 6.88
N PRO A 868 -12.25 6.06 7.30
CA PRO A 868 -13.35 5.23 7.81
C PRO A 868 -13.63 5.41 9.31
N TYR A 869 -12.67 5.91 10.09
CA TYR A 869 -12.90 6.25 11.49
C TYR A 869 -13.79 7.47 11.56
N THR A 870 -14.83 7.44 12.40
CA THR A 870 -15.84 8.51 12.49
C THR A 870 -16.18 8.85 13.93
N THR A 871 -17.01 9.86 14.14
CA THR A 871 -17.48 10.31 15.46
C THR A 871 -18.93 9.94 15.68
N ASN A 872 -19.30 9.82 16.95
CA ASN A 872 -20.69 9.75 17.38
C ASN A 872 -21.36 11.15 17.31
N PRO A 873 -22.68 11.27 17.60
CA PRO A 873 -23.38 12.56 17.57
C PRO A 873 -22.83 13.62 18.53
N GLU A 874 -22.11 13.25 19.59
CA GLU A 874 -21.43 14.20 20.49
C GLU A 874 -20.04 14.63 19.99
N GLY A 875 -19.63 14.22 18.79
CA GLY A 875 -18.32 14.53 18.21
C GLY A 875 -17.18 13.70 18.78
N ARG A 876 -17.46 12.61 19.49
CA ARG A 876 -16.44 11.73 20.09
C ARG A 876 -16.21 10.51 19.21
N GLY A 877 -14.94 10.15 19.00
CA GLY A 877 -14.58 8.95 18.26
C GLY A 877 -13.10 8.62 18.39
N PRO A 878 -12.65 7.53 17.75
CA PRO A 878 -11.26 7.12 17.81
C PRO A 878 -10.37 8.19 17.17
N THR A 879 -9.31 8.59 17.87
CA THR A 879 -8.21 9.33 17.25
C THR A 879 -7.20 8.33 16.71
N TRP A 880 -6.73 8.52 15.48
CA TRP A 880 -5.93 7.53 14.77
C TRP A 880 -4.65 8.16 14.23
N SER A 881 -3.54 7.45 14.38
CA SER A 881 -2.26 7.84 13.79
C SER A 881 -1.43 6.62 13.41
N ASN A 882 -0.74 6.72 12.27
CA ASN A 882 0.27 5.78 11.81
C ASN A 882 1.62 6.49 11.84
N SER A 883 2.53 5.99 12.68
CA SER A 883 3.94 6.43 12.70
C SER A 883 4.69 5.71 11.58
N LEU A 884 5.30 4.55 11.88
CA LEU A 884 6.01 3.72 10.91
C LEU A 884 5.57 2.25 11.00
N PHE A 885 6.30 1.37 10.30
CA PHE A 885 6.00 -0.07 10.32
C PHE A 885 6.62 -0.73 11.56
N GLU A 886 7.82 -0.31 11.91
CA GLU A 886 8.70 -0.89 12.92
C GLU A 886 8.40 -0.43 14.36
N ASP A 887 7.80 0.74 14.55
CA ASP A 887 7.76 1.45 15.85
C ASP A 887 6.37 1.53 16.51
N ASN A 888 5.37 0.85 15.96
CA ASN A 888 3.98 1.04 16.39
C ASN A 888 3.75 0.73 17.88
N ALA A 889 4.53 -0.20 18.45
CA ALA A 889 4.40 -0.53 19.87
C ALA A 889 4.88 0.63 20.73
N GLU A 890 6.07 1.13 20.44
CA GLU A 890 6.74 2.23 21.09
C GLU A 890 5.93 3.53 20.94
N PHE A 891 5.35 3.74 19.77
CA PHE A 891 4.47 4.87 19.49
C PHE A 891 3.21 4.85 20.38
N GLY A 892 2.55 3.70 20.47
CA GLY A 892 1.42 3.50 21.39
C GLY A 892 1.81 3.62 22.87
N LEU A 893 2.99 3.15 23.26
CA LEU A 893 3.54 3.35 24.61
C LEU A 893 3.74 4.84 24.90
N GLY A 894 4.25 5.61 23.94
CA GLY A 894 4.38 7.07 24.04
C GLY A 894 3.03 7.75 24.33
N MET A 895 1.97 7.35 23.63
CA MET A 895 0.60 7.83 23.91
C MET A 895 0.16 7.50 25.34
N ARG A 896 0.40 6.27 25.81
CA ARG A 896 0.03 5.84 27.18
C ARG A 896 0.79 6.62 28.24
N VAL A 897 2.11 6.79 28.08
CA VAL A 897 2.95 7.55 29.02
C VAL A 897 2.49 9.01 29.12
N ALA A 898 2.15 9.63 27.99
CA ALA A 898 1.64 10.99 27.98
C ALA A 898 0.31 11.13 28.74
N ILE A 899 -0.66 10.24 28.48
CA ILE A 899 -1.97 10.27 29.14
C ILE A 899 -1.83 9.99 30.64
N ASP A 900 -1.00 9.03 31.04
CA ASP A 900 -0.73 8.75 32.46
C ASP A 900 -0.23 10.01 33.16
N LYS A 901 0.82 10.64 32.62
CA LYS A 901 1.42 11.79 33.30
C LYS A 901 0.50 13.01 33.31
N GLN A 902 -0.28 13.23 32.25
CA GLN A 902 -1.28 14.29 32.22
C GLN A 902 -2.38 14.04 33.26
N ALA A 903 -2.84 12.80 33.41
CA ALA A 903 -3.84 12.46 34.42
C ALA A 903 -3.29 12.65 35.84
N ASP A 904 -2.03 12.26 36.10
CA ASP A 904 -1.37 12.51 37.40
C ASP A 904 -1.28 14.00 37.71
N HIS A 905 -0.82 14.80 36.74
CA HIS A 905 -0.75 16.25 36.87
C HIS A 905 -2.14 16.86 37.11
N ALA A 906 -3.17 16.39 36.40
CA ALA A 906 -4.54 16.85 36.61
C ALA A 906 -5.04 16.55 38.05
N ARG A 907 -4.68 15.39 38.61
CA ARG A 907 -5.00 15.04 40.01
C ARG A 907 -4.26 15.91 41.01
N GLU A 908 -2.97 16.20 40.80
CA GLU A 908 -2.17 17.11 41.63
C GLU A 908 -2.76 18.53 41.66
N LEU A 909 -3.18 19.05 40.49
CA LEU A 909 -3.82 20.35 40.39
C LEU A 909 -5.23 20.37 40.99
N LEU A 910 -6.00 19.29 40.86
CA LEU A 910 -7.30 19.15 41.53
C LEU A 910 -7.17 19.23 43.05
N GLN A 911 -6.12 18.63 43.62
CA GLN A 911 -5.83 18.73 45.05
C GLN A 911 -5.44 20.16 45.45
N THR A 912 -4.65 20.84 44.61
CA THR A 912 -4.23 22.23 44.84
C THR A 912 -5.44 23.19 44.83
N LEU A 913 -6.30 23.07 43.82
CA LEU A 913 -7.45 23.95 43.60
C LEU A 913 -8.72 23.45 44.33
N ARG A 914 -8.59 22.44 45.19
CA ARG A 914 -9.69 21.72 45.82
C ARG A 914 -10.75 22.63 46.45
N TYR A 915 -10.33 23.66 47.19
CA TYR A 915 -11.24 24.55 47.89
C TYR A 915 -11.94 25.53 46.95
N GLU A 916 -11.29 25.96 45.88
CA GLU A 916 -11.84 26.89 44.89
C GLU A 916 -12.83 26.20 43.95
N ILE A 917 -12.55 24.95 43.58
CA ILE A 917 -13.44 24.10 42.79
C ILE A 917 -14.58 23.53 43.66
N GLY A 918 -14.33 23.33 44.95
CA GLY A 918 -15.23 22.70 45.91
C GLY A 918 -14.86 21.25 46.18
N SER A 919 -14.64 20.91 47.45
CA SER A 919 -14.08 19.63 47.89
C SER A 919 -14.88 18.41 47.41
N GLU A 920 -16.22 18.47 47.42
CA GLU A 920 -17.08 17.36 46.99
C GLU A 920 -16.85 16.97 45.52
N LEU A 921 -16.74 17.96 44.62
CA LEU A 921 -16.47 17.72 43.21
C LEU A 921 -15.05 17.19 43.01
N ALA A 922 -14.08 17.74 43.75
CA ALA A 922 -12.70 17.27 43.69
C ALA A 922 -12.57 15.82 44.15
N ASP A 923 -13.21 15.43 45.26
CA ASP A 923 -13.25 14.04 45.74
C ASP A 923 -13.92 13.11 44.73
N ALA A 924 -15.11 13.50 44.23
CA ALA A 924 -15.83 12.70 43.26
C ALA A 924 -15.07 12.50 41.93
N LEU A 925 -14.17 13.44 41.56
CA LEU A 925 -13.29 13.31 40.40
C LEU A 925 -12.09 12.39 40.67
N LEU A 926 -11.52 12.44 41.89
CA LEU A 926 -10.34 11.68 42.29
C LEU A 926 -10.64 10.21 42.58
N GLU A 927 -11.82 9.93 43.16
CA GLU A 927 -12.21 8.60 43.65
C GLU A 927 -13.04 7.79 42.63
N ALA A 928 -13.32 8.35 41.45
CA ALA A 928 -14.16 7.72 40.44
C ALA A 928 -13.59 6.41 39.88
N ASP A 929 -14.30 5.30 40.10
CA ASP A 929 -13.92 3.99 39.58
C ASP A 929 -14.43 3.74 38.15
N GLN A 930 -13.60 4.00 37.15
CA GLN A 930 -13.99 4.07 35.74
C GLN A 930 -13.94 2.70 35.01
N HIS A 931 -14.45 1.63 35.63
CA HIS A 931 -14.50 0.28 35.02
C HIS A 931 -15.75 0.02 34.17
N ASP A 932 -16.86 0.73 34.42
CA ASP A 932 -18.10 0.59 33.66
C ASP A 932 -18.44 1.84 32.82
N GLU A 933 -19.37 1.68 31.88
CA GLU A 933 -19.73 2.80 30.98
C GLU A 933 -20.51 3.92 31.68
N ALA A 934 -21.33 3.59 32.68
CA ALA A 934 -22.15 4.59 33.37
C ALA A 934 -21.25 5.54 34.18
N VAL A 935 -20.29 5.00 34.93
CA VAL A 935 -19.35 5.79 35.73
C VAL A 935 -18.43 6.63 34.85
N ILE A 936 -18.02 6.13 33.67
CA ILE A 936 -17.27 6.95 32.69
C ILE A 936 -18.11 8.14 32.22
N PHE A 937 -19.42 7.96 32.02
CA PHE A 937 -20.32 9.03 31.61
C PHE A 937 -20.53 10.05 32.74
N GLU A 938 -20.75 9.58 33.98
CA GLU A 938 -20.79 10.44 35.17
C GLU A 938 -19.48 11.22 35.35
N GLN A 939 -18.33 10.60 35.13
CA GLN A 939 -17.03 11.28 35.20
C GLN A 939 -16.90 12.37 34.14
N ARG A 940 -17.45 12.17 32.93
CA ARG A 940 -17.50 13.23 31.91
C ARG A 940 -18.34 14.42 32.36
N ASP A 941 -19.48 14.18 33.00
CA ASP A 941 -20.33 15.24 33.54
C ASP A 941 -19.63 16.00 34.68
N ARG A 942 -18.89 15.29 35.55
CA ARG A 942 -18.02 15.91 36.57
C ARG A 942 -16.92 16.76 35.93
N VAL A 943 -16.25 16.28 34.89
CA VAL A 943 -15.20 17.02 34.17
C VAL A 943 -15.78 18.24 33.43
N LYS A 944 -16.99 18.14 32.87
CA LYS A 944 -17.68 19.29 32.29
C LYS A 944 -17.94 20.36 33.36
N THR A 945 -18.48 19.96 34.51
CA THR A 945 -18.72 20.85 35.65
C THR A 945 -17.42 21.48 36.16
N LEU A 946 -16.33 20.71 36.19
CA LEU A 946 -14.99 21.19 36.53
C LEU A 946 -14.55 22.30 35.58
N LYS A 947 -14.61 22.08 34.26
CA LYS A 947 -14.22 23.10 33.26
C LYS A 947 -15.02 24.40 33.43
N GLU A 948 -16.34 24.30 33.65
CA GLU A 948 -17.20 25.47 33.90
C GLU A 948 -16.79 26.26 35.17
N LYS A 949 -16.32 25.58 36.22
CA LYS A 949 -15.80 26.22 37.43
C LYS A 949 -14.42 26.83 37.20
N LEU A 950 -13.52 26.11 36.51
CA LEU A 950 -12.18 26.59 36.21
C LEU A 950 -12.21 27.91 35.44
N GLN A 951 -13.15 28.12 34.52
CA GLN A 951 -13.33 29.41 33.82
C GLN A 951 -13.51 30.63 34.74
N LYS A 952 -13.93 30.42 36.00
CA LYS A 952 -14.13 31.48 36.99
C LYS A 952 -12.92 31.70 37.91
N ILE A 953 -11.89 30.87 37.78
CA ILE A 953 -10.66 30.92 38.58
C ILE A 953 -9.53 31.43 37.68
N ASP A 954 -9.02 32.62 37.97
CA ASP A 954 -7.99 33.28 37.16
C ASP A 954 -6.59 33.01 37.72
N THR A 955 -6.15 31.76 37.65
CA THR A 955 -4.81 31.32 38.07
C THR A 955 -4.16 30.48 36.98
N THR A 956 -2.82 30.44 36.98
CA THR A 956 -2.05 29.62 36.04
C THR A 956 -2.36 28.14 36.22
N GLU A 957 -2.55 27.71 37.46
CA GLU A 957 -2.92 26.35 37.85
C GLU A 957 -4.29 25.98 37.27
N ALA A 958 -5.27 26.89 37.32
CA ALA A 958 -6.60 26.65 36.76
C ALA A 958 -6.58 26.53 35.23
N ARG A 959 -5.80 27.39 34.55
CA ARG A 959 -5.58 27.27 33.09
C ARG A 959 -4.86 25.98 32.71
N CYS A 960 -3.85 25.59 33.50
CA CYS A 960 -3.14 24.34 33.30
C CYS A 960 -4.09 23.15 33.44
N LEU A 961 -4.85 23.08 34.53
CA LEU A 961 -5.82 22.01 34.76
C LEU A 961 -6.88 21.96 33.66
N GLU A 962 -7.40 23.10 33.20
CA GLU A 962 -8.40 23.15 32.13
C GLU A 962 -7.89 22.50 30.84
N SER A 963 -6.61 22.72 30.49
CA SER A 963 -5.99 22.18 29.28
C SER A 963 -5.83 20.65 29.28
N ILE A 964 -5.76 20.03 30.47
CA ILE A 964 -5.53 18.58 30.63
C ILE A 964 -6.70 17.86 31.33
N ALA A 965 -7.76 18.56 31.75
CA ALA A 965 -8.85 18.00 32.56
C ALA A 965 -9.52 16.77 31.93
N GLU A 966 -9.51 16.65 30.60
CA GLU A 966 -10.12 15.51 29.89
C GLU A 966 -9.40 14.18 30.13
N THR A 967 -8.15 14.23 30.61
CA THR A 967 -7.37 13.03 30.98
C THR A 967 -7.84 12.40 32.30
N LEU A 968 -8.67 13.10 33.07
CA LEU A 968 -9.38 12.55 34.22
C LEU A 968 -10.46 11.53 33.80
N VAL A 969 -10.87 11.53 32.53
CA VAL A 969 -11.74 10.51 31.94
C VAL A 969 -10.85 9.42 31.33
N LYS A 970 -11.07 8.15 31.71
CA LYS A 970 -10.30 6.99 31.24
C LYS A 970 -10.21 6.97 29.71
N LYS A 971 -8.98 6.93 29.19
CA LYS A 971 -8.68 6.72 27.77
C LYS A 971 -8.24 5.28 27.52
N SER A 972 -8.60 4.74 26.37
CA SER A 972 -8.25 3.38 25.94
C SER A 972 -7.23 3.46 24.80
N VAL A 973 -5.97 3.07 25.06
CA VAL A 973 -4.88 3.11 24.06
C VAL A 973 -4.82 1.77 23.35
N TRP A 974 -4.93 1.78 22.03
CA TRP A 974 -4.95 0.61 21.17
C TRP A 974 -3.82 0.63 20.15
N LEU A 975 -3.07 -0.47 20.09
CA LEU A 975 -1.98 -0.70 19.15
C LEU A 975 -2.47 -1.73 18.13
N ILE A 976 -2.80 -1.28 16.92
CA ILE A 976 -3.39 -2.13 15.88
C ILE A 976 -2.34 -2.41 14.80
N GLY A 977 -2.17 -3.68 14.42
CA GLY A 977 -1.26 -4.05 13.34
C GLY A 977 -1.42 -5.48 12.86
N GLY A 978 -0.83 -5.77 11.69
CA GLY A 978 -0.84 -7.12 11.11
C GLY A 978 0.27 -8.01 11.67
N ASP A 979 0.29 -9.26 11.22
CA ASP A 979 1.30 -10.23 11.65
C ASP A 979 2.74 -9.85 11.28
N GLY A 980 2.96 -9.21 10.12
CA GLY A 980 4.31 -8.78 9.73
C GLY A 980 4.92 -7.71 10.62
N TRP A 981 4.11 -6.89 11.29
CA TRP A 981 4.62 -5.98 12.32
C TRP A 981 4.99 -6.77 13.58
N ALA A 982 4.02 -7.49 14.14
CA ALA A 982 4.16 -8.04 15.48
C ALA A 982 5.08 -9.26 15.59
N TYR A 983 5.20 -10.07 14.54
CA TYR A 983 6.04 -11.28 14.57
C TYR A 983 7.47 -11.02 14.08
N ASP A 984 7.66 -10.01 13.23
CA ASP A 984 8.90 -9.70 12.52
C ASP A 984 9.46 -8.31 12.90
N ILE A 985 9.17 -7.26 12.13
CA ILE A 985 9.93 -5.99 12.18
C ILE A 985 9.74 -5.21 13.49
N GLY A 986 8.53 -5.19 14.04
CA GLY A 986 8.21 -4.50 15.28
C GLY A 986 8.18 -5.40 16.50
N TYR A 987 8.62 -6.66 16.37
CA TYR A 987 8.57 -7.60 17.50
C TYR A 987 9.42 -7.14 18.69
N GLY A 988 10.60 -6.58 18.47
CA GLY A 988 11.46 -6.09 19.56
C GLY A 988 10.79 -4.98 20.38
N GLY A 989 10.12 -4.04 19.69
CA GLY A 989 9.31 -3.00 20.31
C GLY A 989 8.08 -3.56 21.04
N LEU A 990 7.36 -4.49 20.41
CA LEU A 990 6.20 -5.15 20.99
C LEU A 990 6.58 -5.90 22.29
N ASP A 991 7.63 -6.71 22.24
CA ASP A 991 8.17 -7.45 23.39
C ASP A 991 8.49 -6.50 24.57
N HIS A 992 9.18 -5.39 24.27
CA HIS A 992 9.46 -4.36 25.26
C HIS A 992 8.18 -3.80 25.88
N VAL A 993 7.20 -3.40 25.07
CA VAL A 993 5.92 -2.84 25.56
C VAL A 993 5.15 -3.83 26.43
N LEU A 994 5.08 -5.10 26.03
CA LEU A 994 4.46 -6.17 26.82
C LEU A 994 5.11 -6.32 28.19
N SER A 995 6.43 -6.14 28.30
CA SER A 995 7.15 -6.23 29.57
C SER A 995 6.86 -5.07 30.56
N THR A 996 6.37 -3.91 30.07
CA THR A 996 6.31 -2.68 30.87
C THR A 996 5.25 -2.69 31.97
N GLY A 997 4.24 -3.55 31.86
CA GLY A 997 3.07 -3.55 32.74
C GLY A 997 2.12 -2.35 32.50
N ARG A 998 2.36 -1.50 31.50
CA ARG A 998 1.49 -0.35 31.19
C ARG A 998 0.18 -0.80 30.53
N ASN A 999 -0.90 -0.09 30.83
CA ASN A 999 -2.23 -0.39 30.31
C ASN A 999 -2.40 0.01 28.84
N VAL A 1000 -2.14 -0.93 27.94
CA VAL A 1000 -2.28 -0.81 26.49
C VAL A 1000 -2.94 -2.06 25.90
N ASN A 1001 -3.73 -1.88 24.83
CA ASN A 1001 -4.45 -2.96 24.16
C ASN A 1001 -3.88 -3.20 22.77
N ILE A 1002 -3.22 -4.34 22.57
CA ILE A 1002 -2.68 -4.76 21.28
C ILE A 1002 -3.72 -5.61 20.55
N LEU A 1003 -4.15 -5.15 19.37
CA LEU A 1003 -4.98 -5.91 18.43
C LEU A 1003 -4.13 -6.35 17.24
N LEU A 1004 -3.73 -7.62 17.26
CA LEU A 1004 -2.96 -8.25 16.20
C LEU A 1004 -3.92 -8.94 15.21
N LEU A 1005 -3.93 -8.43 13.99
CA LEU A 1005 -4.74 -8.94 12.88
C LEU A 1005 -3.91 -9.98 12.09
N ASP A 1006 -3.98 -11.24 12.51
CA ASP A 1006 -3.09 -12.30 12.01
C ASP A 1006 -3.63 -12.87 10.70
N THR A 1007 -3.03 -12.42 9.59
CA THR A 1007 -3.28 -12.94 8.26
C THR A 1007 -2.26 -14.02 7.87
N GLU A 1008 -1.28 -14.30 8.71
CA GLU A 1008 -0.19 -15.25 8.47
C GLU A 1008 0.66 -15.00 7.22
N VAL A 1009 0.61 -13.79 6.66
CA VAL A 1009 1.41 -13.31 5.51
C VAL A 1009 1.44 -11.77 5.52
N TYR A 1010 2.39 -11.17 4.81
CA TYR A 1010 2.40 -9.72 4.61
C TYR A 1010 1.36 -9.35 3.54
N SER A 1011 0.11 -9.26 3.98
CA SER A 1011 -1.04 -9.11 3.09
C SER A 1011 -1.00 -7.82 2.25
N ASN A 1012 -0.40 -6.74 2.73
CA ASN A 1012 -0.39 -5.45 2.03
C ASN A 1012 0.52 -5.43 0.80
N THR A 1013 1.73 -5.95 0.97
CA THR A 1013 2.81 -5.85 0.00
C THR A 1013 2.79 -6.94 -1.08
N GLY A 1014 1.82 -7.87 -1.04
CA GLY A 1014 1.66 -8.91 -2.06
C GLY A 1014 1.52 -10.34 -1.53
N GLY A 1015 1.52 -10.54 -0.21
CA GLY A 1015 1.44 -11.86 0.42
C GLY A 1015 2.82 -12.51 0.55
N GLN A 1016 3.81 -11.74 1.05
CA GLN A 1016 5.11 -12.27 1.44
C GLN A 1016 5.02 -13.10 2.72
N THR A 1017 6.03 -13.93 2.89
CA THR A 1017 6.19 -14.78 4.06
C THR A 1017 6.36 -13.93 5.30
N SER A 1018 5.87 -14.42 6.44
CA SER A 1018 6.11 -13.85 7.76
C SER A 1018 6.52 -14.97 8.72
N LYS A 1019 7.02 -14.61 9.90
CA LYS A 1019 7.18 -15.61 10.97
C LYS A 1019 5.86 -16.18 11.45
N ALA A 1020 4.73 -15.54 11.13
CA ALA A 1020 3.38 -16.05 11.38
C ALA A 1020 2.89 -17.05 10.31
N THR A 1021 3.55 -17.14 9.15
CA THR A 1021 3.18 -18.09 8.07
C THR A 1021 3.33 -19.54 8.54
N PRO A 1022 2.33 -20.41 8.28
CA PRO A 1022 2.37 -21.82 8.68
C PRO A 1022 3.30 -22.66 7.80
N LEU A 1023 3.71 -23.82 8.35
CA LEU A 1023 4.55 -24.79 7.66
C LEU A 1023 3.89 -25.28 6.37
N GLY A 1024 4.64 -25.27 5.27
CA GLY A 1024 4.20 -25.74 3.95
C GLY A 1024 3.29 -24.78 3.19
N ALA A 1025 2.95 -23.62 3.74
CA ALA A 1025 2.27 -22.58 2.97
C ALA A 1025 3.23 -21.94 1.98
N VAL A 1026 2.77 -21.74 0.75
CA VAL A 1026 3.44 -21.01 -0.31
C VAL A 1026 3.05 -19.54 -0.20
N ALA A 1027 4.05 -18.70 0.01
CA ALA A 1027 3.96 -17.25 -0.04
C ALA A 1027 5.16 -16.73 -0.84
N LYS A 1028 5.18 -15.43 -1.15
CA LYS A 1028 6.38 -14.83 -1.74
C LYS A 1028 7.55 -14.93 -0.74
N PHE A 1029 8.77 -15.24 -1.21
CA PHE A 1029 9.95 -15.64 -0.41
C PHE A 1029 9.86 -17.02 0.25
N SER A 1030 8.82 -17.79 -0.07
CA SER A 1030 8.72 -19.21 0.24
C SER A 1030 8.00 -19.95 -0.88
N ALA A 1031 8.43 -19.72 -2.13
CA ALA A 1031 7.82 -20.34 -3.31
C ALA A 1031 7.79 -21.88 -3.23
N GLY A 1032 8.80 -22.49 -2.59
CA GLY A 1032 8.88 -23.93 -2.28
C GLY A 1032 8.07 -24.39 -1.06
N GLY A 1033 7.27 -23.51 -0.45
CA GLY A 1033 6.57 -23.72 0.81
C GLY A 1033 7.47 -23.46 2.02
N LYS A 1034 6.96 -22.73 3.02
CA LYS A 1034 7.72 -22.39 4.22
C LYS A 1034 8.15 -23.65 4.98
N ALA A 1035 9.46 -23.77 5.22
CA ALA A 1035 10.06 -24.95 5.86
C ALA A 1035 10.07 -24.90 7.40
N THR A 1036 9.73 -23.76 8.01
CA THR A 1036 9.71 -23.55 9.46
C THR A 1036 8.30 -23.39 10.02
N ASN A 1037 8.12 -23.70 11.30
CA ASN A 1037 6.83 -23.54 11.97
C ASN A 1037 6.45 -22.07 12.15
N LYS A 1038 5.15 -21.81 12.38
CA LYS A 1038 4.64 -20.52 12.85
C LYS A 1038 5.26 -20.20 14.22
N LYS A 1039 5.79 -18.98 14.40
CA LYS A 1039 6.24 -18.46 15.69
C LYS A 1039 5.06 -18.38 16.65
N ASP A 1040 5.22 -18.85 17.89
CA ASP A 1040 4.16 -18.87 18.90
C ASP A 1040 4.24 -17.62 19.78
N LEU A 1041 3.74 -16.50 19.26
CA LEU A 1041 3.76 -15.22 19.96
C LEU A 1041 2.91 -15.23 21.23
N ALA A 1042 1.81 -15.99 21.24
CA ALA A 1042 0.95 -16.09 22.42
C ALA A 1042 1.71 -16.72 23.59
N LEU A 1043 2.42 -17.83 23.34
CA LEU A 1043 3.22 -18.50 24.36
C LEU A 1043 4.37 -17.61 24.88
N MET A 1044 5.02 -16.87 23.98
CA MET A 1044 6.06 -15.89 24.35
C MET A 1044 5.49 -14.79 25.25
N ALA A 1045 4.34 -14.22 24.91
CA ALA A 1045 3.70 -13.18 25.71
C ALA A 1045 3.22 -13.69 27.09
N MET A 1046 2.67 -14.90 27.15
CA MET A 1046 2.23 -15.52 28.41
C MET A 1046 3.39 -15.74 29.41
N ALA A 1047 4.63 -15.83 28.94
CA ALA A 1047 5.80 -16.04 29.79
C ALA A 1047 6.11 -14.86 30.72
N TYR A 1048 5.60 -13.65 30.45
CA TYR A 1048 5.74 -12.50 31.35
C TYR A 1048 4.80 -12.54 32.56
N GLU A 1049 3.77 -13.40 32.51
CA GLU A 1049 2.73 -13.59 33.54
C GLU A 1049 1.82 -12.37 33.81
N ASN A 1050 2.24 -11.15 33.49
CA ASN A 1050 1.51 -9.88 33.64
C ASN A 1050 0.83 -9.39 32.34
N VAL A 1051 0.73 -10.25 31.32
CA VAL A 1051 0.12 -9.90 30.03
C VAL A 1051 -1.19 -10.68 29.90
N TYR A 1052 -2.30 -9.99 29.64
CA TYR A 1052 -3.52 -10.68 29.19
C TYR A 1052 -3.32 -11.15 27.74
N VAL A 1053 -3.51 -12.43 27.45
CA VAL A 1053 -3.28 -12.98 26.09
C VAL A 1053 -4.50 -13.76 25.64
N ALA A 1054 -5.00 -13.51 24.43
CA ALA A 1054 -6.13 -14.25 23.89
C ALA A 1054 -6.04 -14.48 22.39
N GLN A 1055 -6.52 -15.65 21.96
CA GLN A 1055 -6.62 -16.02 20.56
C GLN A 1055 -8.09 -16.13 20.16
N VAL A 1056 -8.51 -15.37 19.14
CA VAL A 1056 -9.91 -15.19 18.76
C VAL A 1056 -10.16 -15.53 17.27
N ALA A 1057 -11.38 -15.94 16.98
CA ALA A 1057 -11.91 -16.15 15.63
C ALA A 1057 -13.44 -15.95 15.66
N TYR A 1058 -13.93 -14.78 15.21
CA TYR A 1058 -15.35 -14.42 15.33
C TYR A 1058 -16.29 -15.36 14.56
N GLY A 1059 -15.82 -15.87 13.42
CA GLY A 1059 -16.59 -16.80 12.58
C GLY A 1059 -16.83 -18.12 13.28
N ALA A 1060 -15.90 -18.54 14.14
CA ALA A 1060 -16.00 -19.78 14.90
C ALA A 1060 -16.70 -19.62 16.27
N LYS A 1061 -16.35 -18.56 17.03
CA LYS A 1061 -16.94 -18.28 18.36
C LYS A 1061 -17.09 -16.77 18.61
N ASP A 1062 -18.16 -16.19 18.07
CA ASP A 1062 -18.55 -14.79 18.25
C ASP A 1062 -18.63 -14.32 19.72
N ILE A 1063 -19.27 -15.10 20.60
CA ILE A 1063 -19.40 -14.75 22.03
C ILE A 1063 -18.05 -14.74 22.75
N GLN A 1064 -17.13 -15.66 22.40
CA GLN A 1064 -15.77 -15.67 22.96
C GLN A 1064 -14.99 -14.44 22.49
N THR A 1065 -15.18 -14.02 21.24
CA THR A 1065 -14.53 -12.82 20.70
C THR A 1065 -15.01 -11.57 21.44
N LEU A 1066 -16.33 -11.35 21.56
CA LEU A 1066 -16.88 -10.20 22.31
C LEU A 1066 -16.35 -10.17 23.76
N ARG A 1067 -16.38 -11.32 24.44
CA ARG A 1067 -15.91 -11.43 25.82
C ARG A 1067 -14.42 -11.09 25.95
N THR A 1068 -13.60 -11.51 24.99
CA THR A 1068 -12.17 -11.24 24.97
C THR A 1068 -11.87 -9.75 24.91
N PHE A 1069 -12.57 -9.00 24.05
CA PHE A 1069 -12.37 -7.54 23.93
C PHE A 1069 -12.72 -6.81 25.23
N LEU A 1070 -13.81 -7.21 25.89
CA LEU A 1070 -14.21 -6.66 27.18
C LEU A 1070 -13.21 -7.00 28.29
N GLU A 1071 -12.73 -8.24 28.34
CA GLU A 1071 -11.75 -8.67 29.36
C GLU A 1071 -10.39 -7.99 29.16
N ALA A 1072 -9.89 -7.91 27.92
CA ALA A 1072 -8.63 -7.26 27.56
C ALA A 1072 -8.63 -5.76 27.93
N GLU A 1073 -9.65 -5.01 27.54
CA GLU A 1073 -9.71 -3.56 27.82
C GLU A 1073 -9.91 -3.24 29.32
N SER A 1074 -10.54 -4.18 30.05
CA SER A 1074 -10.71 -4.08 31.49
C SER A 1074 -9.45 -4.45 32.29
N TYR A 1075 -8.48 -5.11 31.67
CA TYR A 1075 -7.24 -5.50 32.35
C TYR A 1075 -6.37 -4.27 32.53
N ASP A 1076 -5.92 -4.02 33.76
CA ASP A 1076 -5.04 -2.88 34.06
C ASP A 1076 -3.57 -3.25 33.82
N GLY A 1077 -3.24 -3.42 32.54
CA GLY A 1077 -1.94 -3.89 32.09
C GLY A 1077 -1.93 -4.13 30.58
N PRO A 1078 -0.84 -4.70 30.06
CA PRO A 1078 -0.72 -5.00 28.65
C PRO A 1078 -1.65 -6.16 28.25
N SER A 1079 -2.39 -5.96 27.18
CA SER A 1079 -3.34 -6.95 26.63
C SER A 1079 -3.02 -7.26 25.17
N LEU A 1080 -2.87 -8.53 24.81
CA LEU A 1080 -2.63 -9.00 23.45
C LEU A 1080 -3.81 -9.86 22.95
N ILE A 1081 -4.51 -9.35 21.94
CA ILE A 1081 -5.55 -10.09 21.20
C ILE A 1081 -4.99 -10.49 19.84
N ILE A 1082 -4.87 -11.80 19.59
CA ILE A 1082 -4.42 -12.37 18.31
C ILE A 1082 -5.66 -12.87 17.56
N ALA A 1083 -6.02 -12.18 16.49
CA ALA A 1083 -7.26 -12.38 15.76
C ALA A 1083 -7.01 -13.03 14.39
N TYR A 1084 -7.53 -14.25 14.18
CA TYR A 1084 -7.42 -14.90 12.87
C TYR A 1084 -8.20 -14.12 11.82
N SER A 1085 -7.49 -13.71 10.78
CA SER A 1085 -7.99 -12.80 9.76
C SER A 1085 -7.81 -13.41 8.37
N PRO A 1086 -8.80 -14.20 7.86
CA PRO A 1086 -8.73 -14.74 6.50
C PRO A 1086 -8.54 -13.64 5.44
N CYS A 1087 -7.65 -13.90 4.49
CA CYS A 1087 -7.20 -12.92 3.50
C CYS A 1087 -7.26 -13.48 2.07
N ILE A 1088 -7.42 -12.60 1.08
CA ILE A 1088 -7.34 -12.97 -0.34
C ILE A 1088 -6.01 -13.66 -0.70
N ALA A 1089 -4.93 -13.36 0.05
CA ALA A 1089 -3.61 -13.98 -0.11
C ALA A 1089 -3.59 -15.47 0.23
N HIS A 1090 -4.59 -15.97 0.98
CA HIS A 1090 -4.76 -17.42 1.21
C HIS A 1090 -5.25 -18.13 -0.06
N GLY A 1091 -5.74 -17.37 -1.05
CA GLY A 1091 -6.35 -17.87 -2.27
C GLY A 1091 -7.65 -18.61 -1.99
N VAL A 1092 -8.47 -18.02 -1.12
CA VAL A 1092 -9.84 -18.44 -0.79
C VAL A 1092 -10.81 -17.34 -1.21
N ASP A 1093 -11.99 -17.73 -1.70
CA ASP A 1093 -13.11 -16.81 -1.86
C ASP A 1093 -13.63 -16.37 -0.48
N LEU A 1094 -13.42 -15.09 -0.16
CA LEU A 1094 -13.76 -14.51 1.14
C LEU A 1094 -15.27 -14.43 1.42
N SER A 1095 -16.14 -14.74 0.46
CA SER A 1095 -17.55 -15.05 0.79
C SER A 1095 -17.68 -16.25 1.74
N ASN A 1096 -16.64 -17.10 1.83
CA ASN A 1096 -16.55 -18.24 2.75
C ASN A 1096 -15.72 -17.94 4.01
N ASN A 1097 -15.57 -16.66 4.42
CA ASN A 1097 -14.72 -16.27 5.56
C ASN A 1097 -15.05 -17.04 6.84
N HIS A 1098 -16.33 -17.13 7.25
CA HIS A 1098 -16.73 -17.85 8.46
C HIS A 1098 -16.36 -19.33 8.41
N ARG A 1099 -16.59 -19.97 7.27
CA ARG A 1099 -16.22 -21.36 7.04
C ARG A 1099 -14.72 -21.58 7.25
N GLN A 1100 -13.87 -20.64 6.81
CA GLN A 1100 -12.44 -20.76 7.01
C GLN A 1100 -12.03 -20.63 8.47
N GLN A 1101 -12.64 -19.70 9.21
CA GLN A 1101 -12.40 -19.59 10.65
C GLN A 1101 -12.85 -20.84 11.41
N ASP A 1102 -14.02 -21.40 11.05
CA ASP A 1102 -14.53 -22.65 11.62
C ASP A 1102 -13.57 -23.82 11.36
N LEU A 1103 -13.11 -23.99 10.11
CA LEU A 1103 -12.17 -25.05 9.74
C LEU A 1103 -10.81 -24.88 10.42
N ALA A 1104 -10.31 -23.64 10.55
CA ALA A 1104 -9.07 -23.35 11.24
C ALA A 1104 -9.12 -23.75 12.72
N VAL A 1105 -10.23 -23.47 13.41
CA VAL A 1105 -10.44 -23.89 14.80
C VAL A 1105 -10.65 -25.41 14.89
N ALA A 1106 -11.50 -25.98 14.05
CA ALA A 1106 -11.83 -27.41 14.08
C ALA A 1106 -10.63 -28.31 13.76
N SER A 1107 -9.69 -27.85 12.92
CA SER A 1107 -8.47 -28.58 12.60
C SER A 1107 -7.37 -28.45 13.64
N GLY A 1108 -7.51 -27.54 14.60
CA GLY A 1108 -6.45 -27.15 15.55
C GLY A 1108 -5.41 -26.17 14.98
N HIS A 1109 -5.54 -25.76 13.72
CA HIS A 1109 -4.69 -24.71 13.13
C HIS A 1109 -4.72 -23.43 14.00
N TRP A 1110 -5.90 -23.10 14.54
CA TRP A 1110 -6.13 -21.91 15.34
C TRP A 1110 -6.88 -22.23 16.65
N PRO A 1111 -6.20 -22.71 17.71
CA PRO A 1111 -6.85 -22.95 19.00
C PRO A 1111 -7.34 -21.64 19.63
N LEU A 1112 -8.55 -21.65 20.20
CA LEU A 1112 -9.09 -20.51 20.95
C LEU A 1112 -8.84 -20.69 22.45
N PHE A 1113 -8.31 -19.65 23.10
CA PHE A 1113 -8.05 -19.60 24.53
C PHE A 1113 -7.93 -18.15 25.03
N ARG A 1114 -7.95 -17.99 26.35
CA ARG A 1114 -7.68 -16.73 27.06
C ARG A 1114 -6.82 -16.98 28.29
N TYR A 1115 -5.74 -16.22 28.43
CA TYR A 1115 -4.87 -16.12 29.59
C TYR A 1115 -5.17 -14.80 30.30
N ASP A 1116 -5.66 -14.87 31.54
CA ASP A 1116 -6.01 -13.70 32.34
C ASP A 1116 -5.18 -13.68 33.64
N PRO A 1117 -4.16 -12.81 33.76
CA PRO A 1117 -3.30 -12.69 34.93
C PRO A 1117 -4.05 -12.55 36.26
N ARG A 1118 -5.22 -11.90 36.26
CA ARG A 1118 -6.03 -11.65 37.47
C ARG A 1118 -6.54 -12.94 38.14
N LYS A 1119 -6.55 -14.06 37.40
CA LYS A 1119 -6.92 -15.37 37.95
C LYS A 1119 -5.85 -15.94 38.87
N THR A 1120 -4.58 -15.69 38.57
CA THR A 1120 -3.46 -16.13 39.40
C THR A 1120 -3.58 -15.55 40.81
N GLU A 1121 -3.99 -14.28 40.93
CA GLU A 1121 -4.26 -13.63 42.22
C GLU A 1121 -5.36 -14.32 43.04
N ARG A 1122 -6.31 -15.00 42.38
CA ARG A 1122 -7.36 -15.80 43.01
C ARG A 1122 -6.98 -17.27 43.22
N GLY A 1123 -5.74 -17.67 42.90
CA GLY A 1123 -5.30 -19.06 42.92
C GLY A 1123 -5.94 -19.94 41.84
N GLU A 1124 -6.47 -19.32 40.77
CA GLU A 1124 -7.04 -20.00 39.60
C GLU A 1124 -5.99 -20.07 38.48
N ASN A 1125 -6.06 -21.08 37.60
CA ASN A 1125 -5.21 -21.12 36.42
C ASN A 1125 -5.55 -19.96 35.47
N PRO A 1126 -4.58 -19.10 35.10
CA PRO A 1126 -4.82 -17.96 34.23
C PRO A 1126 -5.26 -18.37 32.82
N LEU A 1127 -4.74 -19.49 32.30
CA LEU A 1127 -5.05 -20.00 30.98
C LEU A 1127 -6.35 -20.82 30.98
N LYS A 1128 -7.26 -20.46 30.08
CA LYS A 1128 -8.48 -21.21 29.79
C LYS A 1128 -8.58 -21.53 28.30
N MET A 1129 -8.69 -22.81 27.99
CA MET A 1129 -9.06 -23.27 26.65
C MET A 1129 -10.53 -22.97 26.37
N ASP A 1130 -10.81 -22.29 25.26
CA ASP A 1130 -12.18 -22.00 24.80
C ASP A 1130 -12.56 -22.80 23.54
N SER A 1131 -11.60 -23.43 22.87
CA SER A 1131 -11.81 -24.38 21.77
C SER A 1131 -11.86 -25.84 22.27
N LYS A 1132 -12.50 -26.72 21.50
CA LYS A 1132 -12.47 -28.18 21.75
C LYS A 1132 -11.20 -28.77 21.11
N GLU A 1133 -10.88 -30.01 21.46
CA GLU A 1133 -9.86 -30.79 20.75
C GLU A 1133 -10.13 -30.81 19.23
N PRO A 1134 -9.07 -30.83 18.39
CA PRO A 1134 -9.21 -30.87 16.94
C PRO A 1134 -10.11 -32.03 16.48
N SER A 1135 -11.15 -31.71 15.73
CA SER A 1135 -12.18 -32.66 15.27
C SER A 1135 -12.05 -33.07 13.81
N ILE A 1136 -11.24 -32.36 13.01
CA ILE A 1136 -10.93 -32.70 11.62
C ILE A 1136 -9.42 -32.77 11.39
N PRO A 1137 -8.95 -33.53 10.38
CA PRO A 1137 -7.56 -33.48 9.94
C PRO A 1137 -7.15 -32.07 9.47
N TYR A 1138 -5.90 -31.68 9.74
CA TYR A 1138 -5.31 -30.41 9.28
C TYR A 1138 -5.33 -30.27 7.76
N ARG A 1139 -5.12 -31.38 7.04
CA ARG A 1139 -5.15 -31.42 5.58
C ARG A 1139 -6.49 -30.96 5.01
N ASP A 1140 -7.60 -31.23 5.70
CA ASP A 1140 -8.93 -30.87 5.22
C ASP A 1140 -9.10 -29.35 5.22
N PHE A 1141 -8.55 -28.64 6.21
CA PHE A 1141 -8.45 -27.18 6.21
C PHE A 1141 -7.49 -26.69 5.12
N ALA A 1142 -6.23 -27.16 5.13
CA ALA A 1142 -5.18 -26.70 4.22
C ALA A 1142 -5.53 -26.87 2.74
N SER A 1143 -6.22 -27.96 2.38
CA SER A 1143 -6.64 -28.25 1.00
C SER A 1143 -7.64 -27.25 0.43
N THR A 1144 -8.32 -26.48 1.30
CA THR A 1144 -9.28 -25.45 0.85
C THR A 1144 -8.61 -24.14 0.45
N GLU A 1145 -7.30 -24.00 0.71
CA GLU A 1145 -6.56 -22.77 0.44
C GLU A 1145 -5.54 -22.99 -0.69
N THR A 1146 -5.46 -22.03 -1.61
CA THR A 1146 -4.54 -22.12 -2.75
C THR A 1146 -3.08 -22.10 -2.28
N ARG A 1147 -2.77 -21.38 -1.19
CA ARG A 1147 -1.41 -21.30 -0.62
C ARG A 1147 -0.81 -22.66 -0.22
N PHE A 1148 -1.61 -23.69 0.03
CA PHE A 1148 -1.09 -25.05 0.28
C PHE A 1148 -1.19 -25.95 -0.96
N SER A 1149 -2.30 -25.87 -1.70
CA SER A 1149 -2.55 -26.76 -2.84
C SER A 1149 -1.64 -26.48 -4.05
N VAL A 1150 -1.09 -25.26 -4.18
CA VAL A 1150 -0.08 -24.95 -5.22
C VAL A 1150 1.19 -25.78 -5.02
N LEU A 1151 1.65 -25.95 -3.77
CA LEU A 1151 2.85 -26.74 -3.50
C LEU A 1151 2.69 -28.19 -3.95
N GLN A 1152 1.51 -28.78 -3.79
CA GLN A 1152 1.22 -30.14 -4.25
C GLN A 1152 1.44 -30.30 -5.76
N ARG A 1153 1.34 -29.23 -6.55
CA ARG A 1153 1.58 -29.25 -8.00
C ARG A 1153 3.05 -29.00 -8.35
N ILE A 1154 3.75 -28.19 -7.56
CA ILE A 1154 5.16 -27.82 -7.78
C ILE A 1154 6.07 -28.95 -7.28
N ASP A 1155 5.88 -29.36 -6.02
CA ASP A 1155 6.63 -30.43 -5.35
C ASP A 1155 5.67 -31.28 -4.48
N PRO A 1156 5.08 -32.35 -5.04
CA PRO A 1156 4.18 -33.24 -4.31
C PRO A 1156 4.83 -33.91 -3.09
N ALA A 1157 6.14 -34.20 -3.15
CA ALA A 1157 6.86 -34.88 -2.09
C ALA A 1157 7.09 -33.96 -0.89
N ALA A 1158 7.52 -32.72 -1.12
CA ALA A 1158 7.62 -31.71 -0.07
C ALA A 1158 6.25 -31.40 0.53
N SER A 1159 5.20 -31.26 -0.30
CA SER A 1159 3.82 -31.05 0.17
C SER A 1159 3.37 -32.14 1.15
N GLU A 1160 3.55 -33.42 0.80
CA GLU A 1160 3.16 -34.53 1.67
C GLU A 1160 3.95 -34.56 2.98
N ARG A 1161 5.26 -34.29 2.92
CA ARG A 1161 6.13 -34.19 4.09
C ARG A 1161 5.66 -33.07 5.03
N PHE A 1162 5.45 -31.87 4.51
CA PHE A 1162 5.01 -30.73 5.31
C PHE A 1162 3.62 -30.94 5.91
N MET A 1163 2.67 -31.53 5.16
CA MET A 1163 1.34 -31.82 5.69
C MET A 1163 1.37 -32.79 6.89
N ARG A 1164 2.23 -33.82 6.86
CA ARG A 1164 2.42 -34.72 7.99
C ARG A 1164 3.02 -34.02 9.20
N THR A 1165 4.08 -33.25 8.98
CA THR A 1165 4.73 -32.48 10.05
C THR A 1165 3.78 -31.45 10.65
N ALA A 1166 3.05 -30.69 9.82
CA ALA A 1166 2.08 -29.70 10.27
C ALA A 1166 0.96 -30.34 11.11
N GLN A 1167 0.45 -31.50 10.70
CA GLN A 1167 -0.54 -32.24 11.46
C GLN A 1167 -0.04 -32.64 12.85
N GLN A 1168 1.22 -33.10 12.96
CA GLN A 1168 1.84 -33.43 14.24
C GLN A 1168 2.00 -32.18 15.11
N GLN A 1169 2.50 -31.09 14.53
CA GLN A 1169 2.73 -29.83 15.24
C GLN A 1169 1.44 -29.22 15.80
N VAL A 1170 0.37 -29.19 15.00
CA VAL A 1170 -0.94 -28.70 15.43
C VAL A 1170 -1.46 -29.50 16.64
N LYS A 1171 -1.33 -30.83 16.62
CA LYS A 1171 -1.71 -31.68 17.75
C LYS A 1171 -0.85 -31.39 18.98
N SER A 1172 0.48 -31.35 18.81
CA SER A 1172 1.42 -31.09 19.92
C SER A 1172 1.17 -29.73 20.58
N ARG A 1173 0.94 -28.67 19.79
CA ARG A 1173 0.65 -27.32 20.30
C ARG A 1173 -0.67 -27.27 21.07
N PHE A 1174 -1.72 -27.90 20.55
CA PHE A 1174 -2.99 -28.00 21.27
C PHE A 1174 -2.81 -28.71 22.62
N THR A 1175 -2.14 -29.87 22.63
CA THR A 1175 -1.84 -30.63 23.85
C THR A 1175 -1.04 -29.81 24.85
N LEU A 1176 -0.05 -29.03 24.39
CA LEU A 1176 0.74 -28.15 25.25
C LEU A 1176 -0.16 -27.12 25.97
N TYR A 1177 -1.02 -26.39 25.24
CA TYR A 1177 -1.92 -25.43 25.87
C TYR A 1177 -2.93 -26.09 26.80
N GLN A 1178 -3.42 -27.29 26.47
CA GLN A 1178 -4.32 -28.06 27.34
C GLN A 1178 -3.61 -28.45 28.65
N GLN A 1179 -2.34 -28.85 28.59
CA GLN A 1179 -1.52 -29.14 29.77
C GLN A 1179 -1.31 -27.87 30.61
N LEU A 1180 -0.93 -26.76 29.98
CA LEU A 1180 -0.75 -25.47 30.66
C LEU A 1180 -2.04 -25.01 31.36
N ALA A 1181 -3.19 -25.16 30.71
CA ALA A 1181 -4.50 -24.84 31.29
C ALA A 1181 -4.94 -25.78 32.43
N SER A 1182 -4.24 -26.91 32.60
CA SER A 1182 -4.51 -27.91 33.65
C SER A 1182 -3.50 -27.85 34.81
N LEU A 1183 -2.46 -27.03 34.72
CA LEU A 1183 -1.48 -26.87 35.80
C LEU A 1183 -2.14 -26.31 37.05
N ALA A 1184 -1.78 -26.86 38.22
CA ALA A 1184 -2.19 -26.33 39.50
C ALA A 1184 -1.41 -25.04 39.80
N VAL A 1185 -2.09 -24.02 40.32
CA VAL A 1185 -1.49 -22.75 40.75
C VAL A 1185 -1.47 -22.71 42.27
N ALA A 1186 -0.33 -22.30 42.86
CA ALA A 1186 -0.24 -22.11 44.31
C ALA A 1186 -1.20 -21.00 44.74
N LYS A 1187 -1.98 -21.25 45.81
CA LYS A 1187 -2.82 -20.19 46.39
C LYS A 1187 -1.91 -19.07 46.91
N ALA A 1188 -2.21 -17.83 46.57
CA ALA A 1188 -1.55 -16.68 47.17
C ALA A 1188 -1.73 -16.73 48.70
N GLU A 1189 -0.67 -16.44 49.46
CA GLU A 1189 -0.78 -16.25 50.91
C GLU A 1189 -1.73 -15.08 51.18
N GLU A 1190 -2.69 -15.25 52.09
CA GLU A 1190 -3.61 -14.19 52.49
C GLU A 1190 -2.79 -12.98 52.94
N LYS A 1191 -2.93 -11.84 52.22
CA LYS A 1191 -2.34 -10.58 52.68
C LYS A 1191 -2.90 -10.31 54.08
N PRO A 1192 -2.06 -10.05 55.11
CA PRO A 1192 -2.56 -9.71 56.42
C PRO A 1192 -3.43 -8.46 56.31
N GLU A 1193 -4.65 -8.52 56.86
CA GLU A 1193 -5.59 -7.40 56.92
C GLU A 1193 -4.86 -6.15 57.44
N LYS A 1194 -4.93 -5.05 56.68
CA LYS A 1194 -4.49 -3.72 57.10
C LYS A 1194 -5.63 -2.75 57.08
#